data_AF-A0A819ZVJ7-F1
#
_entry.id   AF-A0A819ZVJ7-F1
#
_cell.length_a   1.000
_cell.length_b   1.000
_cell.length_c   1.000
_cell.angle_alpha   90.00
_cell.angle_beta   90.00
_cell.angle_gamma   90.00
#
_symmetry.space_group_name_H-M   'P 1'
#
loop_
_entity.id
_entity.type
_entity.pdbx_description
1 polymer ?
#
loop_
_entity_poly.entity_id
_entity_poly.type
_entity_poly.pdbx_seq_one_letter_code
_entity_poly.pdbx_strand_id
1 'polypeptide(L)'
;TATNQLFLLNPQLHLWRFEVTYTFISETSVSSLNFIINQPPCNGSCSITPLNGITTSLFDISCPDWFDEDGIRDYAVYAWTNDLTEQIIVAYSAVPTFQVRLPSGDNQTSLLHLIVYIRDTLNCIAEFNLSSVNVIPDLVGITNLINNIQNLSSGITTNPIVQLLAGENQNVVAQLIISLSQELNKMNNDNIDKAISNGIPVTSISISPFGYQISQGLSIPINKSALIEYNTELNKQANVRDYLITFITNLAITSLDSIKLQASSLAQFTKATNQLTRTTLTLAADRCYQLTIALYLKRTRIPYEDVQTAATQLIQCAANLLSAVNGPLQQRTTILNLDSLRATTFPSDYDTDLESEWSNLNLFADGNDFSWETIEKGRNIYYQSQLANQIAIQMNDLVSLLTSTLNIHLNIEQSILINTSQVLMSLKTKTVEIFSNKYIQQIENAQIQFPENLNLNLTKNSKISIRSIIEPLAPFGIANTNLSRLVTFSVIEENEISVQTNVNHPIEIIIPRDPNLIIPSMILQNVTSMNFTPYNQLFHLHYLDITSSLSISIHFEIQPLNISLAYLFIYKFDQLPQLNTSINNIDGWTLFCPLNLTNETLYKYFIDNQQTSDHQSIIYGLRELNSTEMMNTCSNTSISSLPITDQRFNFTSNYQLRIYTSGCYYLDKNNQWKSDGLTVGPLTNHYETQCFSTHLTSFAGGFVILPESINWNYVFANADFMKNKTIYLTVICVSVIYIILIIYARFKDKKDIEKLGVTPLPDNHRSDQYFYQIIVFTGQRKGAETNSNVHFIIYGDNDETHIRTLADSQRKILQRGGIDSFVMAVPESLGLLNCIRIWHDNTGKGSSSSWFLKYLIIRDLQTMEKFYFISQRWFAVEKDDAKIERILPVAGDIEKQQFSYILSKKAYHSVSDGHLWFSIFSRPPSNQFTRVQRCTCCFVLFFISMFLNIMYYD
;
A
#
# COMPACT_ATOMS: atom_id res chain seq x y z
N THR A 1 -4.90 -53.42 -2.14
CA THR A 1 -5.22 -52.79 -0.85
C THR A 1 -4.00 -52.02 -0.38
N ALA A 2 -3.85 -50.76 -0.83
CA ALA A 2 -2.79 -49.91 -0.32
C ALA A 2 -3.22 -49.42 1.06
N THR A 3 -2.62 -49.96 2.12
CA THR A 3 -2.77 -49.42 3.47
C THR A 3 -1.76 -48.29 3.62
N ASN A 4 -2.22 -47.05 3.57
CA ASN A 4 -1.37 -45.83 3.62
C ASN A 4 -0.55 -45.67 4.93
N GLN A 5 -0.55 -46.67 5.82
CA GLN A 5 0.09 -46.64 7.14
C GLN A 5 0.75 -47.98 7.52
N LEU A 6 1.09 -48.82 6.54
CA LEU A 6 1.61 -50.18 6.78
C LEU A 6 2.81 -50.21 7.75
N PHE A 7 3.74 -49.26 7.59
CA PHE A 7 4.93 -49.14 8.44
C PHE A 7 4.59 -48.66 9.86
N LEU A 8 3.67 -47.69 9.99
CA LEU A 8 3.22 -47.16 11.28
C LEU A 8 2.46 -48.19 12.11
N LEU A 9 1.75 -49.11 11.45
CA LEU A 9 1.02 -50.19 12.11
C LEU A 9 1.94 -51.33 12.60
N ASN A 10 3.17 -51.41 12.11
CA ASN A 10 4.12 -52.47 12.44
C ASN A 10 5.50 -51.90 12.83
N PRO A 11 5.59 -51.05 13.87
CA PRO A 11 6.82 -50.34 14.23
C PRO A 11 7.94 -51.28 14.72
N GLN A 12 7.60 -52.50 15.12
CA GLN A 12 8.54 -53.52 15.59
C GLN A 12 9.28 -54.25 14.45
N LEU A 13 8.84 -54.06 13.20
CA LEU A 13 9.45 -54.69 12.03
C LEU A 13 10.42 -53.72 11.35
N HIS A 14 11.71 -53.97 11.49
CA HIS A 14 12.75 -53.11 10.91
C HIS A 14 13.09 -53.48 9.46
N LEU A 15 12.96 -54.75 9.10
CA LEU A 15 13.40 -55.28 7.81
C LEU A 15 12.17 -55.53 6.91
N TRP A 16 12.13 -54.84 5.78
CA TRP A 16 11.04 -54.93 4.83
C TRP A 16 11.53 -55.44 3.48
N ARG A 17 10.71 -56.30 2.87
CA ARG A 17 10.92 -56.81 1.51
C ARG A 17 9.67 -56.55 0.71
N PHE A 18 9.79 -55.67 -0.29
CA PHE A 18 8.76 -55.45 -1.27
C PHE A 18 9.02 -56.37 -2.47
N GLU A 19 8.12 -57.31 -2.73
CA GLU A 19 8.27 -58.31 -3.79
C GLU A 19 7.20 -58.07 -4.86
N VAL A 20 7.65 -57.93 -6.11
CA VAL A 20 6.78 -57.83 -7.28
C VAL A 20 6.92 -59.11 -8.08
N THR A 21 5.80 -59.81 -8.21
CA THR A 21 5.70 -61.07 -8.95
C THR A 21 4.97 -60.83 -10.26
N TYR A 22 5.68 -61.02 -11.37
CA TYR A 22 5.12 -61.00 -12.72
C TYR A 22 4.82 -62.42 -13.15
N THR A 23 3.54 -62.74 -13.30
CA THR A 23 3.09 -64.07 -13.68
C THR A 23 2.59 -64.04 -15.13
N PHE A 24 3.29 -64.75 -16.01
CA PHE A 24 2.87 -65.03 -17.38
C PHE A 24 2.37 -66.48 -17.47
N ILE A 25 1.72 -66.83 -18.59
CA ILE A 25 1.09 -68.15 -18.77
C ILE A 25 2.08 -69.31 -18.63
N SER A 26 3.36 -69.10 -18.95
CA SER A 26 4.41 -70.13 -18.92
C SER A 26 5.52 -69.88 -17.90
N GLU A 27 5.65 -68.68 -17.35
CA GLU A 27 6.76 -68.29 -16.48
C GLU A 27 6.33 -67.27 -15.43
N THR A 28 6.94 -67.37 -14.25
CA THR A 28 6.79 -66.39 -13.17
C THR A 28 8.14 -65.77 -12.89
N SER A 29 8.26 -64.46 -13.03
CA SER A 29 9.46 -63.71 -12.66
C SER A 29 9.21 -62.90 -11.42
N VAL A 30 10.16 -62.91 -10.48
CA VAL A 30 10.07 -62.18 -9.22
C VAL A 30 11.22 -61.18 -9.14
N SER A 31 10.89 -59.95 -8.77
CA SER A 31 11.87 -58.94 -8.36
C SER A 31 11.54 -58.47 -6.95
N SER A 32 12.55 -58.20 -6.12
CA SER A 32 12.31 -57.69 -4.78
C SER A 32 13.28 -56.59 -4.37
N LEU A 33 12.75 -55.61 -3.66
CA LEU A 33 13.49 -54.54 -3.01
C LEU A 33 13.49 -54.77 -1.50
N ASN A 34 14.68 -54.91 -0.91
CA ASN A 34 14.84 -54.99 0.54
C ASN A 34 15.27 -53.63 1.07
N PHE A 35 14.67 -53.18 2.16
CA PHE A 35 15.07 -51.95 2.85
C PHE A 35 14.88 -52.09 4.35
N ILE A 36 15.67 -51.32 5.09
CA ILE A 36 15.63 -51.26 6.55
C ILE A 36 15.07 -49.89 6.93
N ILE A 37 14.09 -49.87 7.83
CA ILE A 37 13.56 -48.63 8.38
C ILE A 37 14.57 -48.09 9.40
N ASN A 38 15.06 -46.89 9.14
CA ASN A 38 15.97 -46.21 10.06
C ASN A 38 15.30 -46.01 11.44
N GLN A 39 16.06 -46.19 12.51
CA GLN A 39 15.58 -46.08 13.89
C GLN A 39 15.92 -44.70 14.46
N PRO A 40 15.11 -44.16 15.39
CA PRO A 40 15.43 -42.88 16.01
C PRO A 40 16.54 -43.02 17.06
N PRO A 41 17.28 -41.93 17.34
CA PRO A 41 18.21 -41.86 18.46
C PRO A 41 17.58 -42.32 19.78
N CYS A 42 18.35 -42.98 20.64
CA CYS A 42 17.82 -43.55 21.89
C CYS A 42 18.77 -43.39 23.09
N ASN A 43 18.27 -43.78 24.28
CA ASN A 43 18.97 -43.87 25.58
C ASN A 43 19.47 -42.56 26.22
N GLY A 44 19.35 -41.42 25.55
CA GLY A 44 19.75 -40.13 26.12
C GLY A 44 18.67 -39.44 26.96
N SER A 45 19.07 -38.35 27.62
CA SER A 45 18.15 -37.44 28.31
C SER A 45 18.58 -36.00 28.05
N CYS A 46 17.67 -35.02 28.19
CA CYS A 46 18.01 -33.60 28.11
C CYS A 46 17.58 -32.85 29.37
N SER A 47 18.37 -31.85 29.77
CA SER A 47 18.06 -30.95 30.89
C SER A 47 18.41 -29.51 30.57
N ILE A 48 17.79 -28.57 31.29
CA ILE A 48 17.99 -27.13 31.13
C ILE A 48 18.20 -26.45 32.49
N THR A 49 19.17 -25.53 32.55
CA THR A 49 19.47 -24.74 33.75
C THR A 49 19.88 -23.31 33.38
N PRO A 50 19.43 -22.26 34.11
CA PRO A 50 18.47 -22.25 35.22
C PRO A 50 17.01 -22.39 34.75
N LEU A 51 16.06 -22.67 35.66
CA LEU A 51 14.62 -22.76 35.34
C LEU A 51 13.89 -21.40 35.39
N ASN A 52 14.56 -20.35 35.86
CA ASN A 52 14.00 -19.00 35.93
C ASN A 52 15.01 -18.03 35.34
N GLY A 53 14.54 -17.07 34.55
CA GLY A 53 15.39 -16.03 33.97
C GLY A 53 14.61 -14.93 33.26
N ILE A 54 15.35 -14.09 32.54
CA ILE A 54 14.80 -13.04 31.68
C ILE A 54 15.20 -13.29 30.24
N THR A 55 14.54 -12.67 29.27
CA THR A 55 14.86 -12.83 27.83
C THR A 55 16.34 -12.63 27.44
N THR A 56 17.11 -11.86 28.22
CA THR A 56 18.55 -11.64 28.00
C THR A 56 19.47 -12.63 28.74
N SER A 57 18.94 -13.44 29.67
CA SER A 57 19.72 -14.43 30.42
C SER A 57 20.09 -15.65 29.57
N LEU A 58 21.26 -16.24 29.88
CA LEU A 58 21.74 -17.46 29.25
C LEU A 58 21.18 -18.69 29.96
N PHE A 59 20.74 -19.66 29.18
CA PHE A 59 20.27 -20.97 29.62
C PHE A 59 21.15 -22.05 29.01
N ASP A 60 21.65 -22.95 29.84
CA ASP A 60 22.46 -24.09 29.42
C ASP A 60 21.54 -25.29 29.17
N ILE A 61 21.56 -25.80 27.93
CA ILE A 61 20.89 -27.04 27.54
C ILE A 61 21.95 -28.13 27.41
N SER A 62 21.72 -29.28 28.05
CA SER A 62 22.61 -30.43 28.00
C SER A 62 21.83 -31.71 27.73
N CYS A 63 22.19 -32.40 26.65
CA CYS A 63 21.60 -33.65 26.19
C CYS A 63 22.61 -34.80 26.18
N PRO A 64 23.03 -35.33 27.34
CA PRO A 64 23.98 -36.44 27.42
C PRO A 64 23.40 -37.77 26.95
N ASP A 65 24.31 -38.68 26.59
CA ASP A 65 24.06 -40.12 26.39
C ASP A 65 23.10 -40.51 25.25
N TRP A 66 22.77 -39.58 24.34
CA TRP A 66 22.08 -39.91 23.10
C TRP A 66 22.98 -40.71 22.17
N PHE A 67 22.49 -41.87 21.73
CA PHE A 67 23.21 -42.76 20.82
C PHE A 67 22.33 -43.15 19.64
N ASP A 68 22.97 -43.21 18.47
CA ASP A 68 22.43 -43.74 17.23
C ASP A 68 23.56 -44.42 16.45
N GLU A 69 23.28 -45.51 15.74
CA GLU A 69 24.30 -46.25 14.96
C GLU A 69 24.87 -45.39 13.83
N ASP A 70 24.05 -44.50 13.26
CA ASP A 70 24.42 -43.60 12.17
C ASP A 70 25.00 -42.27 12.68
N GLY A 71 25.04 -42.09 13.99
CA GLY A 71 25.54 -40.90 14.67
C GLY A 71 24.52 -39.75 14.70
N ILE A 72 24.70 -38.87 15.69
CA ILE A 72 23.85 -37.68 15.88
C ILE A 72 24.38 -36.54 15.01
N ARG A 73 23.49 -35.90 14.26
CA ARG A 73 23.80 -34.78 13.37
C ARG A 73 23.61 -33.44 14.06
N ASP A 74 22.45 -33.22 14.67
CA ASP A 74 22.10 -31.94 15.28
C ASP A 74 21.07 -32.08 16.42
N TYR A 75 21.02 -31.04 17.25
CA TYR A 75 20.07 -30.81 18.33
C TYR A 75 19.36 -29.49 18.04
N ALA A 76 18.05 -29.52 17.83
CA ALA A 76 17.25 -28.33 17.57
C ALA A 76 16.27 -28.08 18.72
N VAL A 77 16.20 -26.83 19.18
CA VAL A 77 15.35 -26.43 20.31
C VAL A 77 14.16 -25.67 19.79
N TYR A 78 12.98 -26.15 20.15
CA TYR A 78 11.69 -25.54 19.82
C TYR A 78 11.01 -25.06 21.11
N ALA A 79 10.34 -23.92 21.02
CA ALA A 79 9.59 -23.32 22.11
C ALA A 79 8.16 -23.02 21.71
N TRP A 80 7.23 -23.19 22.65
CA TRP A 80 5.84 -22.74 22.50
C TRP A 80 5.26 -22.31 23.85
N THR A 81 4.16 -21.56 23.79
CA THR A 81 3.38 -21.11 24.95
C THR A 81 1.92 -21.51 24.76
N ASN A 82 1.06 -21.36 25.77
CA ASN A 82 -0.38 -21.61 25.58
C ASN A 82 -1.02 -20.60 24.61
N ASP A 83 -0.46 -19.39 24.55
CA ASP A 83 -0.88 -18.32 23.63
C ASP A 83 -0.38 -18.55 22.19
N LEU A 84 0.70 -19.31 22.01
CA LEU A 84 1.30 -19.64 20.72
C LEU A 84 0.94 -21.08 20.33
N THR A 85 -0.04 -21.24 19.45
CA THR A 85 -0.45 -22.56 18.94
C THR A 85 0.61 -23.26 18.10
N GLU A 86 1.65 -22.55 17.66
CA GLU A 86 2.73 -23.08 16.81
C GLU A 86 4.10 -23.07 17.53
N GLN A 87 4.89 -24.10 17.26
CA GLN A 87 6.25 -24.24 17.78
C GLN A 87 7.23 -23.36 17.00
N ILE A 88 8.05 -22.59 17.73
CA ILE A 88 9.06 -21.69 17.17
C ILE A 88 10.43 -22.31 17.39
N ILE A 89 11.22 -22.48 16.32
CA ILE A 89 12.63 -22.85 16.44
C ILE A 89 13.42 -21.69 17.07
N VAL A 90 14.16 -22.00 18.14
CA VAL A 90 14.93 -21.01 18.92
C VAL A 90 16.42 -21.11 18.61
N ALA A 91 16.95 -22.32 18.51
CA ALA A 91 18.37 -22.56 18.26
C ALA A 91 18.60 -23.96 17.68
N TYR A 92 19.76 -24.15 17.07
CA TYR A 92 20.27 -25.48 16.74
C TYR A 92 21.76 -25.58 17.07
N SER A 93 22.22 -26.80 17.36
CA SER A 93 23.61 -27.08 17.73
C SER A 93 24.04 -28.44 17.19
N ALA A 94 25.30 -28.56 16.74
CA ALA A 94 25.90 -29.85 16.38
C ALA A 94 26.47 -30.60 17.61
N VAL A 95 26.54 -29.94 18.77
CA VAL A 95 27.05 -30.51 20.02
C VAL A 95 25.94 -30.64 21.06
N PRO A 96 25.99 -31.65 21.95
CA PRO A 96 24.93 -31.96 22.92
C PRO A 96 24.78 -30.94 24.05
N THR A 97 25.78 -30.07 24.27
CA THR A 97 25.75 -29.05 25.32
C THR A 97 26.03 -27.68 24.73
N PHE A 98 25.08 -26.75 24.88
CA PHE A 98 25.15 -25.41 24.29
C PHE A 98 24.29 -24.41 25.08
N GLN A 99 24.62 -23.12 24.92
CA GLN A 99 23.91 -22.02 25.59
C GLN A 99 22.90 -21.37 24.65
N VAL A 100 21.72 -21.01 25.18
CA VAL A 100 20.65 -20.34 24.43
C VAL A 100 20.07 -19.18 25.23
N ARG A 101 19.51 -18.20 24.52
CA ARG A 101 18.58 -17.22 25.07
C ARG A 101 17.17 -17.58 24.63
N LEU A 102 16.23 -17.49 25.56
CA LEU A 102 14.86 -17.94 25.36
C LEU A 102 13.90 -16.76 25.17
N PRO A 103 12.85 -16.92 24.35
CA PRO A 103 11.76 -15.95 24.26
C PRO A 103 10.99 -15.83 25.59
N SER A 104 10.19 -14.77 25.73
CA SER A 104 9.31 -14.59 26.89
C SER A 104 8.23 -15.67 26.93
N GLY A 105 7.85 -16.08 28.14
CA GLY A 105 6.77 -17.05 28.35
C GLY A 105 5.38 -16.43 28.17
N ASP A 106 4.36 -17.25 28.42
CA ASP A 106 2.94 -16.89 28.38
C ASP A 106 2.64 -15.59 29.17
N ASN A 107 1.72 -14.76 28.66
CA ASN A 107 1.33 -13.50 29.28
C ASN A 107 0.83 -13.64 30.73
N GLN A 108 0.16 -14.75 31.06
CA GLN A 108 -0.42 -14.93 32.39
C GLN A 108 0.54 -15.59 33.38
N THR A 109 1.29 -16.59 32.92
CA THR A 109 2.09 -17.47 33.79
C THR A 109 3.60 -17.30 33.62
N SER A 110 4.04 -16.58 32.58
CA SER A 110 5.44 -16.47 32.13
C SER A 110 6.10 -17.83 31.87
N LEU A 111 5.28 -18.88 31.71
CA LEU A 111 5.72 -20.24 31.47
C LEU A 111 6.04 -20.44 29.99
N LEU A 112 7.18 -21.07 29.71
CA LEU A 112 7.63 -21.45 28.38
C LEU A 112 7.84 -22.96 28.33
N HIS A 113 7.24 -23.62 27.34
CA HIS A 113 7.44 -25.04 27.09
C HIS A 113 8.51 -25.24 26.02
N LEU A 114 9.34 -26.26 26.20
CA LEU A 114 10.51 -26.51 25.36
C LEU A 114 10.59 -27.98 24.96
N ILE A 115 10.88 -28.23 23.68
CA ILE A 115 11.24 -29.54 23.14
C ILE A 115 12.62 -29.45 22.50
N VAL A 116 13.41 -30.49 22.71
CA VAL A 116 14.62 -30.74 21.93
C VAL A 116 14.34 -31.85 20.93
N TYR A 117 14.59 -31.59 19.66
CA TYR A 117 14.66 -32.58 18.60
C TYR A 117 16.11 -33.02 18.42
N ILE A 118 16.36 -34.31 18.65
CA ILE A 118 17.65 -34.96 18.45
C ILE A 118 17.56 -35.70 17.13
N ARG A 119 18.45 -35.35 16.20
CA ARG A 119 18.39 -35.85 14.83
C ARG A 119 19.66 -36.60 14.46
N ASP A 120 19.48 -37.77 13.85
CA ASP A 120 20.59 -38.56 13.32
C ASP A 120 21.08 -38.05 11.94
N THR A 121 22.08 -38.72 11.35
CA THR A 121 22.60 -38.36 10.02
C THR A 121 21.66 -38.71 8.85
N LEU A 122 20.69 -39.61 9.07
CA LEU A 122 19.69 -40.04 8.08
C LEU A 122 18.33 -39.31 8.20
N ASN A 123 18.21 -38.33 9.11
CA ASN A 123 17.03 -37.53 9.44
C ASN A 123 15.92 -38.21 10.28
N CYS A 124 16.19 -39.31 10.99
CA CYS A 124 15.25 -39.75 12.02
C CYS A 124 15.35 -38.82 13.25
N ILE A 125 14.22 -38.60 13.92
CA ILE A 125 14.09 -37.62 15.00
C ILE A 125 13.60 -38.32 16.26
N ALA A 126 14.28 -38.06 17.37
CA ALA A 126 13.78 -38.33 18.70
C ALA A 126 13.34 -37.02 19.36
N GLU A 127 12.13 -37.00 19.90
CA GLU A 127 11.59 -35.84 20.61
C GLU A 127 11.78 -35.99 22.12
N PHE A 128 12.32 -34.94 22.77
CA PHE A 128 12.46 -34.91 24.23
C PHE A 128 11.88 -33.62 24.81
N ASN A 129 10.90 -33.77 25.71
CA ASN A 129 10.29 -32.65 26.43
C ASN A 129 11.19 -32.20 27.58
N LEU A 130 11.61 -30.92 27.55
CA LEU A 130 12.34 -30.31 28.66
C LEU A 130 11.39 -29.87 29.77
N SER A 131 11.96 -29.59 30.95
CA SER A 131 11.22 -28.92 32.02
C SER A 131 10.81 -27.51 31.59
N SER A 132 9.56 -27.14 31.86
CA SER A 132 9.07 -25.78 31.58
C SER A 132 9.89 -24.74 32.34
N VAL A 133 10.18 -23.61 31.68
CA VAL A 133 11.03 -22.53 32.19
C VAL A 133 10.19 -21.27 32.37
N ASN A 134 10.46 -20.50 33.43
CA ASN A 134 9.85 -19.20 33.63
C ASN A 134 10.76 -18.10 33.05
N VAL A 135 10.33 -17.45 31.97
CA VAL A 135 11.11 -16.42 31.27
C VAL A 135 10.34 -15.11 31.20
N ILE A 136 10.84 -14.10 31.91
CA ILE A 136 10.22 -12.78 32.00
C ILE A 136 10.81 -11.83 30.93
N PRO A 137 10.01 -10.98 30.27
CA PRO A 137 10.53 -10.01 29.30
C PRO A 137 11.39 -8.93 29.95
N ASP A 138 12.51 -8.57 29.30
CA ASP A 138 13.39 -7.48 29.73
C ASP A 138 12.86 -6.12 29.23
N LEU A 139 11.76 -5.66 29.84
CA LEU A 139 11.09 -4.40 29.46
C LEU A 139 12.02 -3.18 29.61
N VAL A 140 12.95 -3.20 30.56
CA VAL A 140 13.91 -2.10 30.77
C VAL A 140 14.91 -2.04 29.62
N GLY A 141 15.48 -3.18 29.23
CA GLY A 141 16.38 -3.29 28.08
C GLY A 141 15.71 -2.82 26.78
N ILE A 142 14.46 -3.21 26.56
CA ILE A 142 13.68 -2.84 25.36
C ILE A 142 13.37 -1.33 25.35
N THR A 143 12.90 -0.77 26.47
CA THR A 143 12.59 0.66 26.56
C THR A 143 13.84 1.51 26.34
N ASN A 144 14.98 1.09 26.90
CA ASN A 144 16.27 1.75 26.67
C ASN A 144 16.70 1.66 25.20
N LEU A 145 16.50 0.52 24.54
CA LEU A 145 16.78 0.37 23.11
C LEU A 145 15.93 1.33 22.26
N ILE A 146 14.62 1.38 22.51
CA ILE A 146 13.67 2.26 21.84
C ILE A 146 14.10 3.74 21.98
N ASN A 147 14.43 4.17 23.20
CA ASN A 147 14.84 5.54 23.48
C ASN A 147 16.20 5.90 22.86
N ASN A 148 17.17 4.98 22.87
CA ASN A 148 18.50 5.20 22.30
C ASN A 148 18.44 5.39 20.78
N ILE A 149 17.62 4.59 20.10
CA ILE A 149 17.39 4.67 18.64
C ILE A 149 16.70 5.98 18.28
N GLN A 150 15.69 6.43 19.05
CA GLN A 150 14.98 7.68 18.78
C GLN A 150 15.88 8.92 18.86
N ASN A 151 16.79 8.96 19.84
CA ASN A 151 17.64 10.13 20.07
C ASN A 151 18.88 10.18 19.17
N LEU A 152 19.04 9.23 18.23
CA LEU A 152 20.23 9.11 17.34
C LEU A 152 21.54 9.29 18.12
N SER A 153 21.55 8.81 19.36
CA SER A 153 22.60 9.14 20.32
C SER A 153 23.87 8.33 20.03
N SER A 154 25.04 8.93 20.28
CA SER A 154 26.34 8.26 20.14
C SER A 154 26.52 7.02 21.04
N GLY A 155 25.53 6.70 21.89
CA GLY A 155 25.52 5.54 22.79
C GLY A 155 24.80 4.30 22.25
N ILE A 156 24.27 4.29 21.01
CA ILE A 156 23.63 3.10 20.43
C ILE A 156 24.59 1.90 20.38
N THR A 157 25.86 2.13 20.07
CA THR A 157 26.92 1.10 20.03
C THR A 157 27.33 0.56 21.41
N THR A 158 26.96 1.27 22.49
CA THR A 158 27.19 0.85 23.88
C THR A 158 26.03 0.06 24.47
N ASN A 159 24.91 -0.09 23.76
CA ASN A 159 23.79 -0.89 24.22
C ASN A 159 24.16 -2.40 24.18
N PRO A 160 24.00 -3.15 25.28
CA PRO A 160 24.42 -4.56 25.35
C PRO A 160 23.69 -5.46 24.34
N ILE A 161 22.42 -5.16 24.02
CA ILE A 161 21.65 -5.91 23.03
C ILE A 161 22.25 -5.69 21.63
N VAL A 162 22.63 -4.45 21.30
CA VAL A 162 23.22 -4.10 20.01
C VAL A 162 24.61 -4.75 19.84
N GLN A 163 25.41 -4.81 20.90
CA GLN A 163 26.70 -5.51 20.87
C GLN A 163 26.55 -7.00 20.60
N LEU A 164 25.53 -7.65 21.17
CA LEU A 164 25.25 -9.05 20.89
C LEU A 164 24.77 -9.28 19.45
N LEU A 165 23.95 -8.37 18.92
CA LEU A 165 23.49 -8.43 17.52
C LEU A 165 24.63 -8.26 16.51
N ALA A 166 25.68 -7.51 16.87
CA ALA A 166 26.87 -7.33 16.03
C ALA A 166 27.78 -8.57 15.95
N GLY A 167 27.59 -9.58 16.80
CA GLY A 167 28.48 -10.73 16.92
C GLY A 167 28.38 -11.81 15.83
N GLU A 168 27.62 -11.57 14.76
CA GLU A 168 27.38 -12.44 13.57
C GLU A 168 26.92 -13.90 13.85
N ASN A 169 26.75 -14.30 15.12
CA ASN A 169 26.26 -15.63 15.47
C ASN A 169 24.76 -15.75 15.19
N GLN A 170 24.40 -16.60 14.22
CA GLN A 170 23.03 -16.78 13.75
C GLN A 170 22.04 -17.14 14.86
N ASN A 171 22.42 -18.04 15.78
CA ASN A 171 21.56 -18.42 16.89
C ASN A 171 21.30 -17.22 17.81
N VAL A 172 22.34 -16.46 18.15
CA VAL A 172 22.20 -15.30 19.04
C VAL A 172 21.37 -14.20 18.40
N VAL A 173 21.62 -13.88 17.12
CA VAL A 173 20.86 -12.86 16.38
C VAL A 173 19.40 -13.27 16.26
N ALA A 174 19.12 -14.50 15.84
CA ALA A 174 17.75 -15.00 15.72
C ALA A 174 16.99 -14.99 17.05
N GLN A 175 17.61 -15.48 18.13
CA GLN A 175 17.01 -15.50 19.47
C GLN A 175 16.61 -14.10 19.94
N LEU A 176 17.52 -13.13 19.81
CA LEU A 176 17.27 -11.75 20.21
C LEU A 176 16.17 -11.12 19.34
N ILE A 177 16.22 -11.31 18.02
CA ILE A 177 15.22 -10.78 17.10
C ILE A 177 13.83 -11.37 17.36
N ILE A 178 13.72 -12.68 17.56
CA ILE A 178 12.44 -13.35 17.87
C ILE A 178 11.87 -12.77 19.17
N SER A 179 12.68 -12.71 20.23
CA SER A 179 12.25 -12.20 21.53
C SER A 179 11.84 -10.72 21.46
N LEU A 180 12.68 -9.86 20.87
CA LEU A 180 12.36 -8.43 20.69
C LEU A 180 11.10 -8.23 19.84
N SER A 181 10.95 -9.03 18.77
CA SER A 181 9.78 -8.94 17.88
C SER A 181 8.50 -9.38 18.56
N GLN A 182 8.54 -10.43 19.41
CA GLN A 182 7.39 -10.84 20.23
C GLN A 182 6.91 -9.70 21.14
N GLU A 183 7.83 -9.02 21.82
CA GLU A 183 7.49 -7.89 22.70
C GLU A 183 6.97 -6.68 21.91
N LEU A 184 7.59 -6.35 20.77
CA LEU A 184 7.09 -5.28 19.87
C LEU A 184 5.70 -5.62 19.31
N ASN A 185 5.45 -6.87 18.94
CA ASN A 185 4.13 -7.31 18.47
C ASN A 185 3.08 -7.21 19.58
N LYS A 186 3.43 -7.54 20.82
CA LYS A 186 2.55 -7.39 21.99
C LYS A 186 2.22 -5.92 22.26
N MET A 187 3.23 -5.05 22.33
CA MET A 187 3.03 -3.61 22.49
C MET A 187 2.16 -3.00 21.38
N ASN A 188 2.26 -3.51 20.14
CA ASN A 188 1.40 -3.08 19.04
C ASN A 188 -0.08 -3.40 19.31
N ASN A 189 -0.37 -4.63 19.74
CA ASN A 189 -1.73 -5.08 20.03
C ASN A 189 -2.32 -4.25 21.19
N ASP A 190 -1.57 -4.05 22.27
CA ASP A 190 -1.99 -3.21 23.41
C ASP A 190 -2.29 -1.77 22.97
N ASN A 191 -1.48 -1.21 22.05
CA ASN A 191 -1.70 0.13 21.49
C ASN A 191 -2.95 0.19 20.60
N ILE A 192 -3.23 -0.86 19.83
CA ILE A 192 -4.45 -0.98 19.02
C ILE A 192 -5.67 -1.05 19.94
N ASP A 193 -5.66 -1.93 20.95
CA ASP A 193 -6.75 -2.06 21.92
C ASP A 193 -7.01 -0.75 22.68
N LYS A 194 -5.94 -0.04 23.07
CA LYS A 194 -6.04 1.30 23.65
C LYS A 194 -6.68 2.31 22.68
N ALA A 195 -6.27 2.32 21.41
CA ALA A 195 -6.83 3.21 20.40
C ALA A 195 -8.33 2.96 20.18
N ILE A 196 -8.74 1.68 20.17
CA ILE A 196 -10.15 1.27 20.06
C ILE A 196 -10.94 1.73 21.28
N SER A 197 -10.43 1.51 22.49
CA SER A 197 -11.10 1.93 23.72
C SER A 197 -11.31 3.46 23.78
N ASN A 198 -10.51 4.21 23.03
CA ASN A 198 -10.61 5.66 22.87
C ASN A 198 -11.48 6.11 21.68
N GLY A 199 -12.19 5.18 21.03
CA GLY A 199 -13.17 5.49 19.97
C GLY A 199 -12.59 5.54 18.55
N ILE A 200 -11.45 4.90 18.28
CA ILE A 200 -10.88 4.78 16.92
C ILE A 200 -11.32 3.44 16.31
N PRO A 201 -11.95 3.42 15.11
CA PRO A 201 -12.36 2.16 14.49
C PRO A 201 -11.16 1.35 14.03
N VAL A 202 -11.17 0.03 14.26
CA VAL A 202 -10.05 -0.87 13.86
C VAL A 202 -9.78 -0.82 12.37
N THR A 203 -10.84 -0.69 11.58
CA THR A 203 -10.76 -0.60 10.12
C THR A 203 -9.95 0.59 9.62
N SER A 204 -9.67 1.61 10.44
CA SER A 204 -8.84 2.76 10.07
C SER A 204 -7.39 2.70 10.54
N ILE A 205 -7.02 1.72 11.39
CA ILE A 205 -5.67 1.62 11.98
C ILE A 205 -5.01 0.25 11.83
N SER A 206 -5.74 -0.80 11.43
CA SER A 206 -5.21 -2.15 11.33
C SER A 206 -5.85 -2.97 10.20
N ILE A 207 -5.11 -3.99 9.76
CA ILE A 207 -5.59 -5.07 8.89
C ILE A 207 -5.93 -6.25 9.78
N SER A 208 -7.19 -6.69 9.74
CA SER A 208 -7.68 -7.82 10.53
C SER A 208 -7.06 -9.15 10.05
N PRO A 209 -6.42 -9.93 10.94
CA PRO A 209 -6.06 -11.33 10.68
C PRO A 209 -7.30 -12.21 10.47
N PHE A 210 -7.11 -13.42 9.92
CA PHE A 210 -8.19 -14.42 9.83
C PHE A 210 -8.79 -14.77 11.20
N GLY A 211 -10.11 -14.92 11.27
CA GLY A 211 -10.83 -15.32 12.50
C GLY A 211 -10.91 -14.28 13.63
N TYR A 212 -10.31 -13.09 13.49
CA TYR A 212 -10.37 -12.06 14.53
C TYR A 212 -11.69 -11.29 14.47
N GLN A 213 -12.61 -11.62 15.37
CA GLN A 213 -13.89 -10.93 15.59
C GLN A 213 -13.84 -10.15 16.90
N ILE A 214 -14.04 -8.83 16.84
CA ILE A 214 -14.06 -7.99 18.04
C ILE A 214 -15.50 -7.73 18.49
N SER A 215 -15.73 -7.73 19.81
CA SER A 215 -16.97 -7.27 20.43
C SER A 215 -17.20 -5.77 20.13
N GLN A 216 -18.23 -5.46 19.35
CA GLN A 216 -18.54 -4.12 18.86
C GLN A 216 -18.74 -3.10 20.00
N GLY A 217 -17.99 -1.99 19.94
CA GLY A 217 -18.27 -0.75 20.68
C GLY A 217 -18.92 0.27 19.76
N LEU A 218 -19.91 1.02 20.28
CA LEU A 218 -20.72 1.99 19.54
C LEU A 218 -19.89 3.01 18.74
N SER A 219 -20.49 3.52 17.66
CA SER A 219 -20.01 4.62 16.83
C SER A 219 -19.75 5.89 17.65
N ILE A 220 -18.52 6.07 18.11
CA ILE A 220 -18.06 7.28 18.80
C ILE A 220 -17.32 8.15 17.77
N PRO A 221 -17.49 9.50 17.80
CA PRO A 221 -16.69 10.38 16.96
C PRO A 221 -15.19 10.21 17.23
N ILE A 222 -14.40 10.14 16.15
CA ILE A 222 -12.97 9.83 16.18
C ILE A 222 -12.22 10.83 17.09
N ASN A 223 -11.64 10.32 18.17
CA ASN A 223 -10.82 11.12 19.06
C ASN A 223 -9.45 11.42 18.42
N LYS A 224 -9.31 12.63 17.85
CA LYS A 224 -8.08 13.05 17.16
C LYS A 224 -6.83 13.03 18.04
N SER A 225 -6.94 13.30 19.35
CA SER A 225 -5.76 13.26 20.23
C SER A 225 -5.27 11.83 20.45
N ALA A 226 -6.19 10.89 20.63
CA ALA A 226 -5.86 9.46 20.73
C ALA A 226 -5.19 8.93 19.45
N LEU A 227 -5.62 9.41 18.27
CA LEU A 227 -5.02 9.02 16.99
C LEU A 227 -3.58 9.56 16.85
N ILE A 228 -3.31 10.77 17.32
CA ILE A 228 -1.96 11.34 17.33
C ILE A 228 -1.04 10.55 18.28
N GLU A 229 -1.53 10.21 19.48
CA GLU A 229 -0.79 9.40 20.45
C GLU A 229 -0.46 8.01 19.87
N TYR A 230 -1.46 7.34 19.29
CA TYR A 230 -1.29 6.05 18.62
C TYR A 230 -0.23 6.11 17.51
N ASN A 231 -0.34 7.08 16.59
CA ASN A 231 0.62 7.24 15.50
C ASN A 231 2.04 7.56 16.02
N THR A 232 2.15 8.28 17.15
CA THR A 232 3.45 8.56 17.77
C THR A 232 4.12 7.28 18.25
N GLU A 233 3.41 6.43 19.00
CA GLU A 233 3.94 5.15 19.47
C GLU A 233 4.22 4.17 18.32
N LEU A 234 3.37 4.15 17.29
CA LEU A 234 3.57 3.35 16.08
C LEU A 234 4.90 3.68 15.40
N ASN A 235 5.18 4.96 15.17
CA ASN A 235 6.41 5.41 14.52
C ASN A 235 7.66 5.11 15.34
N LYS A 236 7.58 5.18 16.67
CA LYS A 236 8.68 4.81 17.57
C LYS A 236 9.07 3.34 17.38
N GLN A 237 8.09 2.45 17.33
CA GLN A 237 8.31 1.01 17.16
C GLN A 237 8.78 0.67 15.74
N ALA A 238 8.25 1.35 14.72
CA ALA A 238 8.70 1.19 13.34
C ALA A 238 10.19 1.53 13.15
N ASN A 239 10.69 2.60 13.79
CA ASN A 239 12.10 2.96 13.73
C ASN A 239 13.02 1.88 14.30
N VAL A 240 12.59 1.18 15.36
CA VAL A 240 13.35 0.07 15.94
C VAL A 240 13.38 -1.12 14.97
N ARG A 241 12.27 -1.43 14.31
CA ARG A 241 12.25 -2.48 13.27
C ARG A 241 13.17 -2.13 12.10
N ASP A 242 13.13 -0.90 11.59
CA ASP A 242 14.01 -0.46 10.49
C ASP A 242 15.50 -0.62 10.83
N TYR A 243 15.87 -0.46 12.10
CA TYR A 243 17.23 -0.72 12.56
C TYR A 243 17.54 -2.23 12.65
N LEU A 244 16.65 -3.01 13.27
CA LEU A 244 16.84 -4.43 13.56
C LEU A 244 16.91 -5.32 12.31
N ILE A 245 16.17 -4.99 11.25
CA ILE A 245 16.11 -5.81 10.02
C ILE A 245 17.48 -5.99 9.36
N THR A 246 18.38 -5.01 9.50
CA THR A 246 19.72 -5.02 8.92
C THR A 246 20.60 -6.16 9.45
N PHE A 247 20.37 -6.61 10.70
CA PHE A 247 21.11 -7.73 11.29
C PHE A 247 20.65 -9.07 10.74
N ILE A 248 19.37 -9.21 10.38
CA ILE A 248 18.83 -10.44 9.79
C ILE A 248 19.32 -10.59 8.36
N THR A 249 19.34 -9.49 7.58
CA THR A 249 19.73 -9.53 6.17
C THR A 249 21.19 -9.91 5.95
N ASN A 250 22.07 -9.65 6.94
CA ASN A 250 23.50 -9.93 6.86
C ASN A 250 23.89 -11.37 7.25
N LEU A 251 22.95 -12.18 7.76
CA LEU A 251 23.27 -13.56 8.15
C LEU A 251 23.60 -14.43 6.93
N ALA A 252 24.53 -15.37 7.06
CA ALA A 252 24.81 -16.35 6.01
C ALA A 252 23.70 -17.42 5.90
N ILE A 253 23.47 -18.01 4.72
CA ILE A 253 22.55 -19.16 4.56
C ILE A 253 23.40 -20.43 4.41
N THR A 254 23.58 -21.17 5.51
CA THR A 254 24.55 -22.29 5.56
C THR A 254 23.86 -23.66 5.48
N SER A 255 22.96 -23.95 6.41
CA SER A 255 22.26 -25.23 6.57
C SER A 255 20.75 -25.09 6.38
N LEU A 256 20.04 -26.22 6.43
CA LEU A 256 18.58 -26.23 6.45
C LEU A 256 18.02 -25.62 7.75
N ASP A 257 18.65 -25.90 8.90
CA ASP A 257 18.25 -25.31 10.18
C ASP A 257 18.50 -23.79 10.20
N SER A 258 19.54 -23.32 9.50
CA SER A 258 19.74 -21.89 9.24
C SER A 258 18.57 -21.29 8.46
N ILE A 259 18.06 -21.97 7.43
CA ILE A 259 16.87 -21.52 6.68
C ILE A 259 15.64 -21.48 7.59
N LYS A 260 15.37 -22.55 8.35
CA LYS A 260 14.22 -22.62 9.28
C LYS A 260 14.29 -21.51 10.33
N LEU A 261 15.45 -21.31 10.95
CA LEU A 261 15.66 -20.31 12.00
C LEU A 261 15.47 -18.88 11.49
N GLN A 262 16.02 -18.57 10.32
CA GLN A 262 15.89 -17.25 9.73
C GLN A 262 14.49 -16.98 9.18
N ALA A 263 13.85 -17.98 8.58
CA ALA A 263 12.46 -17.88 8.13
C ALA A 263 11.51 -17.61 9.32
N SER A 264 11.70 -18.35 10.43
CA SER A 264 10.96 -18.16 11.69
C SER A 264 11.18 -16.76 12.26
N SER A 265 12.44 -16.31 12.30
CA SER A 265 12.80 -14.96 12.77
C SER A 265 12.13 -13.88 11.92
N LEU A 266 12.13 -14.03 10.59
CA LEU A 266 11.55 -13.07 9.66
C LEU A 266 10.01 -13.06 9.70
N ALA A 267 9.38 -14.23 9.83
CA ALA A 267 7.94 -14.35 10.01
C ALA A 267 7.48 -13.64 11.30
N GLN A 268 8.18 -13.85 12.41
CA GLN A 268 7.87 -13.20 13.68
C GLN A 268 8.15 -11.68 13.63
N PHE A 269 9.23 -11.29 12.96
CA PHE A 269 9.63 -9.90 12.78
C PHE A 269 8.65 -9.09 11.91
N THR A 270 8.01 -9.72 10.93
CA THR A 270 7.07 -9.05 10.01
C THR A 270 5.62 -9.06 10.50
N LYS A 271 5.32 -9.72 11.62
CA LYS A 271 3.94 -9.94 12.12
C LYS A 271 3.13 -8.66 12.39
N ALA A 272 3.78 -7.59 12.89
CA ALA A 272 3.13 -6.27 13.06
C ALA A 272 3.20 -5.47 11.76
N THR A 273 2.24 -5.71 10.87
CA THR A 273 2.24 -5.18 9.48
C THR A 273 2.18 -3.66 9.40
N ASN A 274 1.52 -2.99 10.35
CA ASN A 274 1.43 -1.54 10.46
C ASN A 274 2.73 -0.83 10.90
N GLN A 275 3.78 -1.59 11.26
CA GLN A 275 5.06 -1.06 11.75
C GLN A 275 6.21 -1.20 10.75
N LEU A 276 5.94 -1.72 9.54
CA LEU A 276 6.97 -1.98 8.55
C LEU A 276 7.14 -0.77 7.63
N THR A 277 8.31 -0.15 7.67
CA THR A 277 8.69 0.94 6.74
C THR A 277 8.94 0.38 5.33
N ARG A 278 8.98 1.23 4.30
CA ARG A 278 9.34 0.80 2.94
C ARG A 278 10.70 0.12 2.86
N THR A 279 11.69 0.59 3.62
CA THR A 279 13.01 -0.05 3.68
C THR A 279 12.95 -1.41 4.35
N THR A 280 12.23 -1.52 5.47
CA THR A 280 12.03 -2.80 6.14
C THR A 280 11.31 -3.80 5.22
N LEU A 281 10.26 -3.36 4.52
CA LEU A 281 9.52 -4.16 3.55
C LEU A 281 10.42 -4.66 2.42
N THR A 282 11.25 -3.79 1.85
CA THR A 282 12.17 -4.15 0.75
C THR A 282 13.22 -5.16 1.20
N LEU A 283 13.88 -4.92 2.34
CA LEU A 283 14.93 -5.79 2.88
C LEU A 283 14.36 -7.15 3.32
N ALA A 284 13.20 -7.16 3.96
CA ALA A 284 12.53 -8.39 4.36
C ALA A 284 12.02 -9.19 3.15
N ALA A 285 11.47 -8.53 2.13
CA ALA A 285 11.03 -9.18 0.89
C ALA A 285 12.19 -9.88 0.16
N ASP A 286 13.31 -9.16 -0.03
CA ASP A 286 14.51 -9.76 -0.62
C ASP A 286 15.01 -10.94 0.22
N ARG A 287 15.12 -10.78 1.54
CA ARG A 287 15.59 -11.87 2.41
C ARG A 287 14.69 -13.10 2.38
N CYS A 288 13.37 -12.90 2.41
CA CYS A 288 12.38 -13.97 2.31
C CYS A 288 12.51 -14.73 0.98
N TYR A 289 12.71 -13.99 -0.11
CA TYR A 289 12.91 -14.56 -1.44
C TYR A 289 14.24 -15.36 -1.55
N GLN A 290 15.35 -14.84 -1.02
CA GLN A 290 16.64 -15.56 -1.00
C GLN A 290 16.55 -16.88 -0.22
N LEU A 291 15.87 -16.88 0.94
CA LEU A 291 15.64 -18.11 1.72
C LEU A 291 14.78 -19.12 0.95
N THR A 292 13.79 -18.64 0.20
CA THR A 292 12.93 -19.48 -0.64
C THR A 292 13.71 -20.13 -1.79
N ILE A 293 14.58 -19.37 -2.47
CA ILE A 293 15.48 -19.92 -3.50
C ILE A 293 16.39 -20.99 -2.88
N ALA A 294 16.99 -20.71 -1.73
CA ALA A 294 17.88 -21.66 -1.06
C ALA A 294 17.16 -22.96 -0.69
N LEU A 295 15.90 -22.89 -0.25
CA LEU A 295 15.05 -24.06 0.02
C LEU A 295 14.73 -24.82 -1.28
N TYR A 296 14.32 -24.10 -2.33
CA TYR A 296 13.97 -24.68 -3.63
C TYR A 296 15.15 -25.43 -4.27
N LEU A 297 16.37 -24.90 -4.18
CA LEU A 297 17.57 -25.55 -4.70
C LEU A 297 17.91 -26.86 -3.98
N LYS A 298 17.49 -27.03 -2.73
CA LYS A 298 17.74 -28.21 -1.90
C LYS A 298 16.54 -29.17 -1.84
N ARG A 299 15.41 -28.86 -2.49
CA ARG A 299 14.09 -29.53 -2.32
C ARG A 299 14.06 -31.06 -2.41
N THR A 300 14.94 -31.68 -3.20
CA THR A 300 14.96 -33.14 -3.39
C THR A 300 15.77 -33.90 -2.33
N ARG A 301 16.50 -33.17 -1.46
CA ARG A 301 17.40 -33.74 -0.43
C ARG A 301 16.95 -33.39 0.99
N ILE A 302 15.74 -32.89 1.15
CA ILE A 302 15.20 -32.42 2.43
C ILE A 302 13.98 -33.28 2.79
N PRO A 303 13.83 -33.73 4.05
CA PRO A 303 12.62 -34.42 4.49
C PRO A 303 11.39 -33.50 4.44
N TYR A 304 10.23 -34.08 4.19
CA TYR A 304 8.96 -33.35 4.05
C TYR A 304 8.66 -32.41 5.23
N GLU A 305 8.88 -32.86 6.47
CA GLU A 305 8.59 -32.09 7.68
C GLU A 305 9.37 -30.76 7.73
N ASP A 306 10.66 -30.80 7.42
CA ASP A 306 11.49 -29.60 7.40
C ASP A 306 11.09 -28.64 6.27
N VAL A 307 10.72 -29.18 5.10
CA VAL A 307 10.19 -28.36 4.00
C VAL A 307 8.90 -27.70 4.43
N GLN A 308 7.99 -28.43 5.07
CA GLN A 308 6.72 -27.89 5.56
C GLN A 308 6.97 -26.79 6.59
N THR A 309 7.83 -27.01 7.60
CA THR A 309 8.16 -25.98 8.60
C THR A 309 8.73 -24.72 7.96
N ALA A 310 9.74 -24.85 7.08
CA ALA A 310 10.35 -23.71 6.42
C ALA A 310 9.35 -22.98 5.50
N ALA A 311 8.59 -23.71 4.70
CA ALA A 311 7.60 -23.14 3.79
C ALA A 311 6.48 -22.40 4.52
N THR A 312 5.97 -22.94 5.63
CA THR A 312 4.95 -22.25 6.46
C THR A 312 5.45 -20.90 6.96
N GLN A 313 6.69 -20.84 7.47
CA GLN A 313 7.26 -19.58 7.97
C GLN A 313 7.54 -18.58 6.84
N LEU A 314 8.02 -19.05 5.68
CA LEU A 314 8.24 -18.20 4.50
C LEU A 314 6.93 -17.66 3.92
N ILE A 315 5.87 -18.48 3.88
CA ILE A 315 4.53 -18.05 3.48
C ILE A 315 3.96 -17.03 4.46
N GLN A 316 4.11 -17.24 5.77
CA GLN A 316 3.70 -16.26 6.78
C GLN A 316 4.45 -14.92 6.59
N CYS A 317 5.75 -14.96 6.30
CA CYS A 317 6.52 -13.75 6.02
C CYS A 317 6.01 -13.04 4.75
N ALA A 318 5.83 -13.78 3.65
CA ALA A 318 5.29 -13.24 2.40
C ALA A 318 3.92 -12.57 2.60
N ALA A 319 3.03 -13.26 3.34
CA ALA A 319 1.71 -12.77 3.70
C ALA A 319 1.76 -11.46 4.51
N ASN A 320 2.61 -11.41 5.55
CA ASN A 320 2.81 -10.22 6.35
C ASN A 320 3.27 -9.02 5.50
N LEU A 321 4.21 -9.25 4.56
CA LEU A 321 4.75 -8.21 3.70
C LEU A 321 3.70 -7.67 2.72
N LEU A 322 2.91 -8.56 2.11
CA LEU A 322 1.84 -8.17 1.19
C LEU A 322 0.73 -7.39 1.93
N SER A 323 0.36 -7.83 3.13
CA SER A 323 -0.58 -7.13 4.01
C SER A 323 -0.06 -5.73 4.36
N ALA A 324 1.19 -5.63 4.83
CA ALA A 324 1.82 -4.39 5.23
C ALA A 324 1.98 -3.37 4.09
N VAL A 325 2.34 -3.80 2.88
CA VAL A 325 2.51 -2.89 1.75
C VAL A 325 1.18 -2.36 1.22
N ASN A 326 0.11 -3.15 1.32
CA ASN A 326 -1.22 -2.79 0.85
C ASN A 326 -2.03 -1.96 1.85
N GLY A 327 -1.79 -2.09 3.15
CA GLY A 327 -2.52 -1.36 4.20
C GLY A 327 -2.65 0.16 3.98
N PRO A 328 -1.55 0.88 3.68
CA PRO A 328 -1.63 2.32 3.45
C PRO A 328 -2.36 2.69 2.16
N LEU A 329 -2.24 1.87 1.12
CA LEU A 329 -2.93 2.10 -0.17
C LEU A 329 -4.45 1.97 -0.03
N GLN A 330 -4.90 1.15 0.91
CA GLN A 330 -6.31 0.95 1.22
C GLN A 330 -6.84 1.87 2.32
N GLN A 331 -6.02 2.80 2.81
CA GLN A 331 -6.35 3.73 3.90
C GLN A 331 -6.72 3.03 5.22
N ARG A 332 -6.23 1.80 5.41
CA ARG A 332 -6.43 1.01 6.65
C ARG A 332 -5.31 1.18 7.65
N THR A 333 -4.13 1.60 7.19
CA THR A 333 -2.99 1.94 8.05
C THR A 333 -2.43 3.29 7.60
N THR A 334 -1.75 3.98 8.52
CA THR A 334 -1.11 5.26 8.21
C THR A 334 0.25 5.02 7.55
N ILE A 335 0.67 5.95 6.69
CA ILE A 335 2.04 5.95 6.16
C ILE A 335 2.96 6.43 7.27
N LEU A 336 4.03 5.69 7.52
CA LEU A 336 4.99 5.97 8.58
C LEU A 336 5.75 7.29 8.29
N ASN A 337 6.03 8.07 9.33
CA ASN A 337 6.68 9.38 9.24
C ASN A 337 8.03 9.29 8.53
N LEU A 338 8.78 8.23 8.81
CA LEU A 338 10.11 8.02 8.24
C LEU A 338 10.04 7.79 6.72
N ASP A 339 8.98 7.14 6.24
CA ASP A 339 8.68 7.02 4.81
C ASP A 339 8.21 8.35 4.22
N SER A 340 7.37 9.10 4.95
CA SER A 340 6.93 10.44 4.53
C SER A 340 8.10 11.41 4.36
N LEU A 341 9.04 11.41 5.30
CA LEU A 341 10.27 12.19 5.24
C LEU A 341 11.13 11.80 4.02
N ARG A 342 11.33 10.50 3.78
CA ARG A 342 12.09 10.01 2.61
C ARG A 342 11.42 10.38 1.27
N ALA A 343 10.09 10.42 1.19
CA ALA A 343 9.39 10.85 -0.02
C ALA A 343 9.47 12.37 -0.26
N THR A 344 9.73 13.15 0.79
CA THR A 344 9.83 14.61 0.72
C THR A 344 11.26 15.12 0.56
N THR A 345 12.27 14.31 0.88
CA THR A 345 13.68 14.63 0.61
C THR A 345 13.94 14.69 -0.89
N PHE A 346 14.46 15.83 -1.34
CA PHE A 346 14.90 15.99 -2.72
C PHE A 346 16.13 15.10 -2.97
N PRO A 347 16.22 14.40 -4.12
CA PRO A 347 17.44 13.71 -4.52
C PRO A 347 18.63 14.66 -4.44
N SER A 348 19.81 14.14 -4.05
CA SER A 348 21.07 14.90 -4.03
C SER A 348 21.36 15.56 -5.37
N ASP A 349 20.84 14.98 -6.45
CA ASP A 349 21.09 15.33 -7.84
C ASP A 349 19.90 16.10 -8.43
N TYR A 350 19.40 17.10 -7.69
CA TYR A 350 18.30 17.96 -8.12
C TYR A 350 18.75 18.91 -9.24
N ASP A 351 18.96 18.35 -10.43
CA ASP A 351 19.10 19.08 -11.67
C ASP A 351 17.72 19.30 -12.33
N THR A 352 17.56 20.48 -12.89
CA THR A 352 16.31 21.03 -13.45
C THR A 352 15.69 20.22 -14.60
N ASP A 353 16.36 19.19 -15.10
CA ASP A 353 15.87 18.34 -16.19
C ASP A 353 14.91 17.23 -15.69
N LEU A 354 14.88 17.00 -14.36
CA LEU A 354 13.92 16.13 -13.68
C LEU A 354 12.51 16.76 -13.52
N GLU A 355 12.28 17.97 -14.02
CA GLU A 355 10.94 18.56 -14.05
C GLU A 355 9.92 17.66 -14.76
N SER A 356 10.32 16.83 -15.74
CA SER A 356 9.37 15.96 -16.47
C SER A 356 8.82 14.78 -15.67
N GLU A 357 9.63 14.15 -14.81
CA GLU A 357 9.16 13.08 -13.91
C GLU A 357 8.47 13.64 -12.66
N TRP A 358 8.96 14.76 -12.13
CA TRP A 358 8.38 15.42 -10.95
C TRP A 358 7.09 16.18 -11.26
N SER A 359 6.91 16.70 -12.48
CA SER A 359 5.62 17.23 -12.93
C SER A 359 4.57 16.14 -13.05
N ASN A 360 4.96 14.92 -13.47
CA ASN A 360 4.04 13.78 -13.54
C ASN A 360 3.58 13.32 -12.15
N LEU A 361 4.44 13.44 -11.12
CA LEU A 361 4.09 13.12 -9.74
C LEU A 361 3.12 14.13 -9.10
N ASN A 362 3.14 15.38 -9.55
CA ASN A 362 2.21 16.43 -9.09
C ASN A 362 0.81 16.34 -9.73
N LEU A 363 0.61 15.48 -10.74
CA LEU A 363 -0.69 15.25 -11.40
C LEU A 363 -1.63 14.34 -10.59
N PHE A 364 -1.15 13.70 -9.52
CA PHE A 364 -1.98 12.86 -8.63
C PHE A 364 -2.63 13.63 -7.48
N ALA A 365 -2.49 14.96 -7.43
CA ALA A 365 -3.34 15.77 -6.58
C ALA A 365 -4.75 15.73 -7.17
N ASP A 366 -5.73 15.18 -6.44
CA ASP A 366 -7.15 15.32 -6.75
C ASP A 366 -7.41 16.77 -7.18
N GLY A 367 -8.02 16.94 -8.36
CA GLY A 367 -7.90 18.12 -9.23
C GLY A 367 -8.36 19.48 -8.71
N ASN A 368 -8.47 19.69 -7.39
CA ASN A 368 -8.94 20.91 -6.75
C ASN A 368 -8.12 21.38 -5.52
N ASP A 369 -7.11 20.64 -5.04
CA ASP A 369 -6.30 21.05 -3.86
C ASP A 369 -4.78 20.88 -4.04
N PHE A 370 -4.06 22.00 -4.16
CA PHE A 370 -2.59 22.09 -4.33
C PHE A 370 -1.85 22.37 -3.02
N SER A 371 -2.38 21.92 -1.88
CA SER A 371 -1.67 22.02 -0.60
C SER A 371 -0.39 21.15 -0.59
N TRP A 372 0.61 21.54 0.19
CA TRP A 372 1.83 20.73 0.39
C TRP A 372 1.51 19.32 0.92
N GLU A 373 0.47 19.23 1.75
CA GLU A 373 -0.03 17.96 2.32
C GLU A 373 -0.59 17.04 1.24
N THR A 374 -1.34 17.57 0.26
CA THR A 374 -1.87 16.80 -0.88
C THR A 374 -0.74 16.29 -1.78
N ILE A 375 0.29 17.11 -2.04
CA ILE A 375 1.46 16.73 -2.85
C ILE A 375 2.33 15.68 -2.12
N GLU A 376 2.51 15.82 -0.81
CA GLU A 376 3.21 14.84 0.02
C GLU A 376 2.46 13.51 0.07
N LYS A 377 1.14 13.54 0.24
CA LYS A 377 0.27 12.36 0.21
C LYS A 377 0.32 11.67 -1.16
N GLY A 378 0.23 12.42 -2.26
CA GLY A 378 0.32 11.87 -3.62
C GLY A 378 1.65 11.18 -3.91
N ARG A 379 2.78 11.80 -3.54
CA ARG A 379 4.12 11.19 -3.68
C ARG A 379 4.26 9.92 -2.84
N ASN A 380 3.78 9.96 -1.60
CA ASN A 380 3.84 8.80 -0.72
C ASN A 380 3.04 7.62 -1.28
N ILE A 381 1.82 7.88 -1.77
CA ILE A 381 0.98 6.88 -2.43
C ILE A 381 1.67 6.32 -3.67
N TYR A 382 2.31 7.16 -4.49
CA TYR A 382 3.06 6.71 -5.67
C TYR A 382 4.21 5.75 -5.33
N TYR A 383 5.09 6.13 -4.40
CA TYR A 383 6.19 5.25 -4.00
C TYR A 383 5.69 3.97 -3.32
N GLN A 384 4.59 4.07 -2.56
CA GLN A 384 3.96 2.91 -1.96
C GLN A 384 3.38 1.95 -3.02
N SER A 385 2.75 2.48 -4.07
CA SER A 385 2.18 1.65 -5.15
C SER A 385 3.28 1.00 -6.01
N GLN A 386 4.38 1.70 -6.27
CA GLN A 386 5.55 1.10 -6.92
C GLN A 386 6.13 -0.06 -6.11
N LEU A 387 6.30 0.14 -4.79
CA LEU A 387 6.80 -0.91 -3.90
C LEU A 387 5.82 -2.08 -3.81
N ALA A 388 4.51 -1.81 -3.73
CA ALA A 388 3.47 -2.84 -3.71
C ALA A 388 3.54 -3.72 -4.96
N ASN A 389 3.70 -3.12 -6.15
CA ASN A 389 3.86 -3.88 -7.39
C ASN A 389 5.10 -4.76 -7.40
N GLN A 390 6.24 -4.24 -6.92
CA GLN A 390 7.48 -5.01 -6.83
C GLN A 390 7.35 -6.20 -5.88
N ILE A 391 6.82 -5.97 -4.66
CA ILE A 391 6.61 -7.01 -3.66
C ILE A 391 5.59 -8.04 -4.16
N ALA A 392 4.49 -7.62 -4.78
CA ALA A 392 3.48 -8.54 -5.30
C ALA A 392 4.06 -9.51 -6.35
N ILE A 393 4.86 -9.00 -7.29
CA ILE A 393 5.54 -9.85 -8.30
C ILE A 393 6.47 -10.86 -7.59
N GLN A 394 7.31 -10.37 -6.68
CA GLN A 394 8.27 -11.22 -5.97
C GLN A 394 7.58 -12.28 -5.10
N MET A 395 6.47 -11.93 -4.45
CA MET A 395 5.70 -12.87 -3.61
C MET A 395 4.96 -13.91 -4.45
N ASN A 396 4.43 -13.55 -5.63
CA ASN A 396 3.83 -14.53 -6.55
C ASN A 396 4.86 -15.58 -7.00
N ASP A 397 6.07 -15.14 -7.35
CA ASP A 397 7.18 -16.04 -7.71
C ASP A 397 7.58 -16.93 -6.52
N LEU A 398 7.67 -16.34 -5.32
CA LEU A 398 7.97 -17.05 -4.08
C LEU A 398 6.95 -18.17 -3.81
N VAL A 399 5.65 -17.84 -3.86
CA VAL A 399 4.55 -18.80 -3.66
C VAL A 399 4.60 -19.91 -4.70
N SER A 400 4.92 -19.59 -5.95
CA SER A 400 5.10 -20.58 -7.03
C SER A 400 6.25 -21.55 -6.71
N LEU A 401 7.42 -21.04 -6.30
CA LEU A 401 8.58 -21.86 -5.92
C LEU A 401 8.31 -22.75 -4.71
N LEU A 402 7.64 -22.23 -3.68
CA LEU A 402 7.27 -23.02 -2.50
C LEU A 402 6.22 -24.08 -2.83
N THR A 403 5.24 -23.75 -3.67
CA THR A 403 4.23 -24.71 -4.13
C THR A 403 4.89 -25.87 -4.88
N SER A 404 5.81 -25.56 -5.81
CA SER A 404 6.58 -26.56 -6.54
C SER A 404 7.39 -27.45 -5.59
N THR A 405 8.03 -26.83 -4.60
CA THR A 405 8.80 -27.53 -3.56
C THR A 405 7.93 -28.50 -2.75
N LEU A 406 6.76 -28.06 -2.30
CA LEU A 406 5.83 -28.86 -1.51
C LEU A 406 5.17 -29.98 -2.34
N ASN A 407 4.84 -29.73 -3.61
CA ASN A 407 4.15 -30.70 -4.47
C ASN A 407 4.97 -31.98 -4.74
N ILE A 408 6.31 -31.88 -4.71
CA ILE A 408 7.21 -33.04 -4.85
C ILE A 408 6.99 -34.05 -3.72
N HIS A 409 6.64 -33.58 -2.52
CA HIS A 409 6.47 -34.43 -1.34
C HIS A 409 5.05 -35.00 -1.18
N LEU A 410 4.10 -34.60 -2.03
CA LEU A 410 2.72 -35.06 -1.95
C LEU A 410 2.46 -36.30 -2.81
N ASN A 411 1.97 -37.37 -2.20
CA ASN A 411 1.39 -38.50 -2.92
C ASN A 411 -0.08 -38.24 -3.27
N ILE A 412 -0.66 -39.05 -4.15
CA ILE A 412 -2.08 -38.97 -4.54
C ILE A 412 -2.97 -39.07 -3.29
N GLU A 413 -4.01 -38.24 -3.21
CA GLU A 413 -4.95 -38.10 -2.08
C GLU A 413 -4.39 -37.46 -0.80
N GLN A 414 -3.14 -37.03 -0.79
CA GLN A 414 -2.60 -36.23 0.31
C GLN A 414 -2.91 -34.74 0.14
N SER A 415 -2.96 -34.02 1.26
CA SER A 415 -3.15 -32.58 1.29
C SER A 415 -2.25 -31.93 2.32
N ILE A 416 -1.72 -30.76 1.96
CA ILE A 416 -1.01 -29.86 2.87
C ILE A 416 -1.95 -28.71 3.17
N LEU A 417 -2.07 -28.40 4.46
CA LEU A 417 -2.74 -27.21 4.92
C LEU A 417 -1.70 -26.34 5.63
N ILE A 418 -1.58 -25.10 5.16
CA ILE A 418 -0.76 -24.05 5.75
C ILE A 418 -1.76 -23.00 6.23
N ASN A 419 -2.01 -23.01 7.54
CA ASN A 419 -2.93 -22.09 8.19
C ASN A 419 -2.12 -21.09 8.99
N THR A 420 -2.05 -19.85 8.50
CA THR A 420 -1.27 -18.80 9.16
C THR A 420 -2.18 -17.62 9.50
N SER A 421 -1.70 -16.64 10.27
CA SER A 421 -2.56 -15.52 10.71
C SER A 421 -3.03 -14.63 9.56
N GLN A 422 -2.29 -14.62 8.46
CA GLN A 422 -2.50 -13.73 7.31
C GLN A 422 -2.67 -14.50 6.00
N VAL A 423 -2.34 -15.78 5.88
CA VAL A 423 -2.61 -16.56 4.65
C VAL A 423 -3.13 -17.93 5.02
N LEU A 424 -4.12 -18.35 4.27
CA LEU A 424 -4.60 -19.71 4.28
C LEU A 424 -4.29 -20.36 2.94
N MET A 425 -3.40 -21.35 2.94
CA MET A 425 -3.03 -22.09 1.75
C MET A 425 -3.36 -23.56 1.91
N SER A 426 -4.09 -24.11 0.95
CA SER A 426 -4.32 -25.54 0.82
C SER A 426 -3.76 -26.03 -0.50
N LEU A 427 -3.00 -27.13 -0.44
CA LEU A 427 -2.48 -27.83 -1.61
C LEU A 427 -2.94 -29.29 -1.53
N LYS A 428 -3.79 -29.72 -2.46
CA LYS A 428 -4.38 -31.07 -2.45
C LYS A 428 -4.16 -31.77 -3.78
N THR A 429 -3.69 -33.02 -3.76
CA THR A 429 -3.48 -33.81 -4.97
C THR A 429 -4.66 -34.77 -5.20
N LYS A 430 -5.12 -34.86 -6.45
CA LYS A 430 -6.21 -35.74 -6.89
C LYS A 430 -5.98 -36.24 -8.33
N THR A 431 -6.74 -37.26 -8.72
CA THR A 431 -6.84 -37.74 -10.10
C THR A 431 -7.93 -36.98 -10.87
N VAL A 432 -7.76 -36.85 -12.19
CA VAL A 432 -8.64 -36.10 -13.12
C VAL A 432 -10.11 -36.53 -13.03
N GLU A 433 -10.39 -37.83 -12.86
CA GLU A 433 -11.76 -38.38 -12.86
C GLU A 433 -12.63 -37.90 -11.68
N ILE A 434 -12.02 -37.33 -10.63
CA ILE A 434 -12.71 -36.98 -9.38
C ILE A 434 -13.25 -35.53 -9.39
N PHE A 435 -13.03 -34.77 -10.46
CA PHE A 435 -13.29 -33.32 -10.51
C PHE A 435 -14.71 -32.89 -10.91
N SER A 436 -15.57 -33.80 -11.38
CA SER A 436 -16.96 -33.49 -11.76
C SER A 436 -17.85 -33.19 -10.54
N ASN A 437 -18.49 -32.02 -10.52
CA ASN A 437 -19.52 -31.63 -9.55
C ASN A 437 -19.11 -31.75 -8.06
N LYS A 438 -17.86 -31.38 -7.72
CA LYS A 438 -17.39 -31.37 -6.33
C LYS A 438 -17.27 -29.96 -5.78
N TYR A 439 -17.84 -29.79 -4.59
CA TYR A 439 -17.60 -28.65 -3.72
C TYR A 439 -16.19 -28.74 -3.12
N ILE A 440 -15.44 -27.66 -3.25
CA ILE A 440 -14.21 -27.45 -2.48
C ILE A 440 -14.52 -26.32 -1.51
N GLN A 441 -15.04 -26.71 -0.35
CA GLN A 441 -15.16 -25.79 0.78
C GLN A 441 -13.76 -25.47 1.28
N GLN A 442 -13.42 -24.18 1.31
CA GLN A 442 -12.22 -23.69 1.97
C GLN A 442 -12.52 -23.43 3.45
N ILE A 443 -11.54 -22.89 4.17
CA ILE A 443 -11.73 -22.47 5.56
C ILE A 443 -12.56 -21.17 5.60
N GLU A 444 -13.45 -21.06 6.61
CA GLU A 444 -14.58 -20.13 6.70
C GLU A 444 -15.70 -20.37 5.66
N ASN A 445 -16.32 -19.31 5.12
CA ASN A 445 -17.43 -19.37 4.15
C ASN A 445 -16.96 -19.38 2.68
N ALA A 446 -15.66 -19.30 2.42
CA ALA A 446 -15.15 -19.29 1.06
C ALA A 446 -15.34 -20.67 0.40
N GLN A 447 -15.94 -20.69 -0.79
CA GLN A 447 -16.30 -21.92 -1.48
C GLN A 447 -16.06 -21.77 -2.98
N ILE A 448 -15.60 -22.85 -3.61
CA ILE A 448 -15.66 -23.00 -5.07
C ILE A 448 -16.41 -24.25 -5.46
N GLN A 449 -17.27 -24.08 -6.46
CA GLN A 449 -17.97 -25.16 -7.14
C GLN A 449 -17.61 -25.17 -8.64
N PHE A 450 -17.16 -26.33 -9.10
CA PHE A 450 -16.86 -26.59 -10.50
C PHE A 450 -18.07 -27.18 -11.25
N PRO A 451 -18.25 -26.86 -12.54
CA PRO A 451 -19.32 -27.44 -13.35
C PRO A 451 -19.10 -28.94 -13.62
N GLU A 452 -20.17 -29.65 -14.01
CA GLU A 452 -20.14 -31.11 -14.19
C GLU A 452 -19.18 -31.60 -15.27
N ASN A 453 -18.98 -30.83 -16.34
CA ASN A 453 -18.15 -31.17 -17.49
C ASN A 453 -16.97 -30.19 -17.64
N LEU A 454 -15.89 -30.41 -16.88
CA LEU A 454 -14.61 -29.72 -17.08
C LEU A 454 -13.76 -30.44 -18.12
N ASN A 455 -13.52 -29.79 -19.26
CA ASN A 455 -12.67 -30.35 -20.31
C ASN A 455 -11.21 -29.93 -20.07
N LEU A 456 -10.49 -30.71 -19.27
CA LEU A 456 -9.04 -30.57 -19.13
C LEU A 456 -8.39 -31.42 -20.24
N ASN A 457 -7.55 -30.82 -21.10
CA ASN A 457 -6.79 -31.53 -22.16
C ASN A 457 -5.70 -32.44 -21.56
N LEU A 458 -6.07 -33.35 -20.66
CA LEU A 458 -5.17 -34.17 -19.85
C LEU A 458 -5.60 -35.65 -19.87
N THR A 459 -4.63 -36.54 -19.72
CA THR A 459 -4.91 -37.98 -19.61
C THR A 459 -5.60 -38.30 -18.28
N LYS A 460 -6.56 -39.23 -18.28
CA LYS A 460 -7.37 -39.58 -17.09
C LYS A 460 -6.59 -39.93 -15.81
N ASN A 461 -5.34 -40.38 -15.94
CA ASN A 461 -4.49 -40.83 -14.83
C ASN A 461 -3.43 -39.79 -14.38
N SER A 462 -3.43 -38.56 -14.89
CA SER A 462 -2.45 -37.57 -14.42
C SER A 462 -2.70 -37.15 -12.98
N LYS A 463 -1.61 -36.93 -12.24
CA LYS A 463 -1.63 -36.35 -10.88
C LYS A 463 -1.82 -34.84 -11.02
N ILE A 464 -2.94 -34.33 -10.51
CA ILE A 464 -3.22 -32.90 -10.49
C ILE A 464 -3.25 -32.40 -9.05
N SER A 465 -2.67 -31.22 -8.83
CA SER A 465 -2.65 -30.52 -7.55
C SER A 465 -3.52 -29.28 -7.64
N ILE A 466 -4.44 -29.14 -6.69
CA ILE A 466 -5.27 -27.95 -6.53
C ILE A 466 -4.61 -27.11 -5.47
N ARG A 467 -4.24 -25.88 -5.85
CA ARG A 467 -3.80 -24.87 -4.89
C ARG A 467 -4.91 -23.85 -4.71
N SER A 468 -5.20 -23.59 -3.44
CA SER A 468 -6.19 -22.63 -2.97
C SER A 468 -5.50 -21.70 -1.97
N ILE A 469 -5.55 -20.40 -2.21
CA ILE A 469 -4.97 -19.38 -1.33
C ILE A 469 -6.03 -18.34 -1.00
N ILE A 470 -6.17 -18.02 0.29
CA ILE A 470 -6.98 -16.89 0.77
C ILE A 470 -6.06 -15.93 1.52
N GLU A 471 -6.19 -14.64 1.20
CA GLU A 471 -5.45 -13.54 1.84
C GLU A 471 -6.45 -12.50 2.41
N PRO A 472 -6.12 -11.81 3.51
CA PRO A 472 -7.03 -10.93 4.24
C PRO A 472 -7.48 -9.74 3.41
N LEU A 473 -6.68 -9.34 2.40
CA LEU A 473 -6.92 -8.15 1.59
C LEU A 473 -6.50 -8.35 0.13
N ALA A 474 -7.31 -7.81 -0.77
CA ALA A 474 -7.01 -7.75 -2.19
C ALA A 474 -5.87 -6.74 -2.50
N PRO A 475 -4.89 -7.08 -3.35
CA PRO A 475 -3.81 -6.17 -3.73
C PRO A 475 -4.31 -4.93 -4.49
N PHE A 476 -3.46 -3.92 -4.55
CA PHE A 476 -3.75 -2.58 -5.10
C PHE A 476 -4.45 -2.58 -6.47
N GLY A 477 -5.41 -1.65 -6.65
CA GLY A 477 -5.93 -1.21 -7.93
C GLY A 477 -7.22 -0.40 -7.78
N ILE A 478 -7.76 0.15 -8.88
CA ILE A 478 -8.85 1.17 -8.90
C ILE A 478 -10.23 0.59 -8.53
N ALA A 479 -10.30 -0.66 -8.06
CA ALA A 479 -11.53 -1.30 -7.63
C ALA A 479 -11.75 -1.11 -6.13
N ASN A 480 -12.99 -0.86 -5.69
CA ASN A 480 -13.36 -0.74 -4.27
C ASN A 480 -13.34 -2.11 -3.55
N THR A 481 -12.19 -2.77 -3.52
CA THR A 481 -11.95 -4.12 -2.99
C THR A 481 -11.38 -4.12 -1.57
N ASN A 482 -11.18 -2.95 -0.97
CA ASN A 482 -10.54 -2.74 0.35
C ASN A 482 -11.19 -3.53 1.50
N LEU A 483 -12.41 -4.01 1.34
CA LEU A 483 -13.18 -4.74 2.36
C LEU A 483 -13.35 -6.23 2.03
N SER A 484 -12.71 -6.70 0.95
CA SER A 484 -12.78 -8.08 0.48
C SER A 484 -11.46 -8.81 0.66
N ARG A 485 -11.57 -10.12 0.84
CA ARG A 485 -10.42 -11.02 0.85
C ARG A 485 -10.05 -11.41 -0.57
N LEU A 486 -8.75 -11.62 -0.80
CA LEU A 486 -8.28 -12.18 -2.07
C LEU A 486 -8.46 -13.69 -2.02
N VAL A 487 -9.05 -14.25 -3.06
CA VAL A 487 -9.21 -15.69 -3.21
C VAL A 487 -8.59 -16.14 -4.52
N THR A 488 -7.58 -16.99 -4.45
CA THR A 488 -6.83 -17.49 -5.62
C THR A 488 -6.93 -18.99 -5.72
N PHE A 489 -7.21 -19.48 -6.93
CA PHE A 489 -7.26 -20.90 -7.23
C PHE A 489 -6.48 -21.23 -8.48
N SER A 490 -5.72 -22.32 -8.41
CA SER A 490 -4.89 -22.79 -9.51
C SER A 490 -4.83 -24.31 -9.56
N VAL A 491 -4.76 -24.83 -10.78
CA VAL A 491 -4.63 -26.26 -11.08
C VAL A 491 -3.22 -26.50 -11.59
N ILE A 492 -2.49 -27.44 -10.99
CA ILE A 492 -1.04 -27.61 -11.18
C ILE A 492 -0.72 -29.07 -11.46
N GLU A 493 0.04 -29.35 -12.52
CA GLU A 493 0.65 -30.66 -12.78
C GLU A 493 2.18 -30.54 -12.63
N GLU A 494 2.85 -29.94 -13.62
CA GLU A 494 4.23 -29.43 -13.53
C GLU A 494 4.27 -27.89 -13.50
N ASN A 495 3.39 -27.26 -14.29
CA ASN A 495 3.14 -25.82 -14.34
C ASN A 495 1.63 -25.54 -14.12
N GLU A 496 1.29 -24.28 -13.93
CA GLU A 496 -0.11 -23.83 -13.82
C GLU A 496 -0.88 -24.05 -15.14
N ILE A 497 -2.05 -24.68 -15.04
CA ILE A 497 -2.95 -24.96 -16.15
C ILE A 497 -4.07 -23.93 -16.13
N SER A 498 -4.23 -23.20 -17.23
CA SER A 498 -5.36 -22.30 -17.41
C SER A 498 -6.65 -23.10 -17.61
N VAL A 499 -7.65 -22.86 -16.78
CA VAL A 499 -8.99 -23.43 -16.92
C VAL A 499 -9.92 -22.37 -17.49
N GLN A 500 -10.59 -22.69 -18.60
CA GLN A 500 -11.62 -21.84 -19.20
C GLN A 500 -12.94 -22.60 -19.27
N THR A 501 -14.02 -21.95 -18.86
CA THR A 501 -15.39 -22.43 -18.90
C THR A 501 -16.27 -21.48 -19.70
N ASN A 502 -17.49 -21.90 -20.01
CA ASN A 502 -18.43 -21.12 -20.80
C ASN A 502 -19.48 -20.45 -19.89
N VAL A 503 -20.12 -19.36 -20.34
CA VAL A 503 -21.10 -18.59 -19.56
C VAL A 503 -22.28 -19.45 -19.08
N ASN A 504 -22.64 -20.49 -19.84
CA ASN A 504 -23.74 -21.40 -19.48
C ASN A 504 -23.40 -22.37 -18.34
N HIS A 505 -22.11 -22.61 -18.08
CA HIS A 505 -21.62 -23.50 -17.03
C HIS A 505 -20.42 -22.84 -16.32
N PRO A 506 -20.66 -21.74 -15.58
CA PRO A 506 -19.59 -21.00 -14.93
C PRO A 506 -19.07 -21.73 -13.68
N ILE A 507 -17.91 -21.30 -13.21
CA ILE A 507 -17.35 -21.67 -11.91
C ILE A 507 -17.98 -20.73 -10.87
N GLU A 508 -18.61 -21.28 -9.84
CA GLU A 508 -19.18 -20.49 -8.76
C GLU A 508 -18.16 -20.30 -7.64
N ILE A 509 -18.03 -19.07 -7.16
CA ILE A 509 -17.04 -18.64 -6.17
C ILE A 509 -17.73 -17.78 -5.11
N ILE A 510 -17.56 -18.11 -3.83
CA ILE A 510 -18.02 -17.30 -2.70
C ILE A 510 -16.81 -16.60 -2.09
N ILE A 511 -16.79 -15.26 -2.16
CA ILE A 511 -15.70 -14.41 -1.67
C ILE A 511 -16.13 -13.78 -0.34
N PRO A 512 -15.55 -14.17 0.81
CA PRO A 512 -15.83 -13.55 2.09
C PRO A 512 -15.26 -12.13 2.18
N ARG A 513 -15.94 -11.28 2.97
CA ARG A 513 -15.50 -9.93 3.32
C ARG A 513 -14.84 -9.90 4.69
N ASP A 514 -14.26 -8.75 5.03
CA ASP A 514 -13.68 -8.50 6.34
C ASP A 514 -14.74 -8.70 7.46
N PRO A 515 -14.48 -9.57 8.45
CA PRO A 515 -15.41 -9.80 9.56
C PRO A 515 -15.65 -8.54 10.41
N ASN A 516 -14.75 -7.56 10.37
CA ASN A 516 -14.84 -6.31 11.14
C ASN A 516 -15.50 -5.16 10.36
N LEU A 517 -16.16 -5.46 9.23
CA LEU A 517 -16.91 -4.47 8.45
C LEU A 517 -18.01 -3.81 9.31
N ILE A 518 -17.91 -2.49 9.48
CA ILE A 518 -18.96 -1.69 10.10
C ILE A 518 -20.01 -1.37 9.04
N ILE A 519 -21.23 -1.86 9.24
CA ILE A 519 -22.37 -1.57 8.35
C ILE A 519 -23.07 -0.29 8.86
N PRO A 520 -23.08 0.81 8.09
CA PRO A 520 -23.85 2.01 8.40
C PRO A 520 -25.33 1.70 8.63
N SER A 521 -25.95 2.41 9.56
CA SER A 521 -27.41 2.34 9.80
C SER A 521 -28.20 2.71 8.54
N MET A 522 -29.40 2.15 8.38
CA MET A 522 -30.30 2.55 7.29
C MET A 522 -30.72 4.01 7.43
N ILE A 523 -30.92 4.70 6.31
CA ILE A 523 -31.33 6.10 6.28
C ILE A 523 -32.86 6.17 6.38
N LEU A 524 -33.38 6.93 7.35
CA LEU A 524 -34.82 7.14 7.50
C LEU A 524 -35.33 8.12 6.43
N GLN A 525 -36.32 7.68 5.65
CA GLN A 525 -36.97 8.49 4.62
C GLN A 525 -38.26 9.12 5.17
N ASN A 526 -38.23 10.44 5.39
CA ASN A 526 -39.35 11.21 5.97
C ASN A 526 -40.42 11.59 4.92
N VAL A 527 -40.99 10.57 4.29
CA VAL A 527 -41.98 10.72 3.21
C VAL A 527 -43.35 11.22 3.67
N THR A 528 -43.71 11.03 4.96
CA THR A 528 -44.99 11.48 5.53
C THR A 528 -45.03 13.00 5.82
N SER A 529 -43.88 13.63 6.04
CA SER A 529 -43.79 15.07 6.39
C SER A 529 -43.64 16.00 5.19
N MET A 530 -43.50 15.46 3.97
CA MET A 530 -43.51 16.25 2.73
C MET A 530 -44.92 16.73 2.39
N ASN A 531 -45.51 17.53 3.28
CA ASN A 531 -46.66 18.34 2.96
C ASN A 531 -46.19 19.48 2.05
N PHE A 532 -46.54 19.41 0.77
CA PHE A 532 -46.27 20.39 -0.30
C PHE A 532 -44.90 20.28 -1.00
N THR A 533 -44.78 19.32 -1.92
CA THR A 533 -44.06 19.60 -3.17
C THR A 533 -45.06 20.16 -4.20
N PRO A 534 -44.73 21.22 -4.99
CA PRO A 534 -45.67 21.83 -5.94
C PRO A 534 -45.99 20.99 -7.18
N TYR A 535 -45.45 19.78 -7.29
CA TYR A 535 -45.55 18.94 -8.49
C TYR A 535 -46.08 17.55 -8.15
N ASN A 536 -47.23 17.20 -8.74
CA ASN A 536 -47.92 15.91 -8.69
C ASN A 536 -46.98 14.73 -9.03
N GLN A 537 -46.38 14.06 -8.04
CA GLN A 537 -45.54 12.87 -8.28
C GLN A 537 -46.30 11.58 -7.88
N LEU A 538 -46.31 10.58 -8.77
CA LEU A 538 -46.95 9.25 -8.57
C LEU A 538 -46.07 8.28 -7.77
N PHE A 539 -44.76 8.56 -7.68
CA PHE A 539 -43.75 7.75 -6.98
C PHE A 539 -42.83 8.67 -6.20
N HIS A 540 -42.29 8.18 -5.09
CA HIS A 540 -41.15 8.82 -4.43
C HIS A 540 -39.88 8.41 -5.18
N LEU A 541 -39.39 9.33 -6.03
CA LEU A 541 -38.25 9.08 -6.91
C LEU A 541 -36.93 9.38 -6.21
N HIS A 542 -35.97 8.51 -6.47
CA HIS A 542 -34.60 8.60 -6.00
C HIS A 542 -33.66 8.53 -7.18
N TYR A 543 -32.55 9.25 -7.10
CA TYR A 543 -31.50 9.26 -8.10
C TYR A 543 -30.22 8.65 -7.49
N LEU A 544 -29.61 7.72 -8.21
CA LEU A 544 -28.39 7.06 -7.82
C LEU A 544 -27.38 7.14 -8.96
N ASP A 545 -26.20 7.69 -8.67
CA ASP A 545 -25.05 7.68 -9.57
C ASP A 545 -24.37 6.30 -9.50
N ILE A 546 -24.17 5.69 -10.66
CA ILE A 546 -23.53 4.38 -10.83
C ILE A 546 -22.31 4.46 -11.75
N THR A 547 -21.79 5.66 -12.00
CA THR A 547 -20.57 5.85 -12.79
C THR A 547 -19.39 5.14 -12.13
N SER A 548 -18.94 4.06 -12.77
CA SER A 548 -17.83 3.23 -12.30
C SER A 548 -16.98 2.80 -13.50
N SER A 549 -15.66 2.71 -13.28
CA SER A 549 -14.72 2.19 -14.29
C SER A 549 -14.85 0.67 -14.48
N LEU A 550 -15.45 -0.03 -13.52
CA LEU A 550 -15.67 -1.48 -13.52
C LEU A 550 -17.15 -1.81 -13.27
N SER A 551 -17.63 -2.94 -13.81
CA SER A 551 -19.04 -3.35 -13.69
C SER A 551 -19.42 -3.64 -12.23
N ILE A 552 -20.51 -3.04 -11.76
CA ILE A 552 -21.02 -3.17 -10.38
C ILE A 552 -22.48 -3.63 -10.37
N SER A 553 -22.87 -4.49 -9.44
CA SER A 553 -24.26 -4.83 -9.16
C SER A 553 -24.82 -3.91 -8.08
N ILE A 554 -26.14 -3.77 -8.02
CA ILE A 554 -26.83 -2.88 -7.08
C ILE A 554 -27.80 -3.69 -6.21
N HIS A 555 -27.76 -3.44 -4.92
CA HIS A 555 -28.62 -4.09 -3.92
C HIS A 555 -29.44 -3.04 -3.17
N PHE A 556 -30.75 -3.24 -3.17
CA PHE A 556 -31.71 -2.40 -2.46
C PHE A 556 -32.22 -3.12 -1.22
N GLU A 557 -32.10 -2.49 -0.05
CA GLU A 557 -32.67 -2.94 1.21
C GLU A 557 -33.67 -1.91 1.71
N ILE A 558 -34.93 -2.33 1.88
CA ILE A 558 -36.01 -1.47 2.35
C ILE A 558 -36.62 -2.09 3.59
N GLN A 559 -36.61 -1.33 4.68
CA GLN A 559 -37.27 -1.71 5.93
C GLN A 559 -38.50 -0.83 6.14
N PRO A 560 -39.72 -1.39 6.01
CA PRO A 560 -40.93 -0.64 6.31
C PRO A 560 -41.10 -0.45 7.82
N LEU A 561 -41.50 0.73 8.27
CA LEU A 561 -41.87 0.93 9.68
C LEU A 561 -43.21 0.23 10.02
N ASN A 562 -44.05 -0.01 9.01
CA ASN A 562 -45.27 -0.81 9.12
C ASN A 562 -45.18 -2.04 8.20
N ILE A 563 -45.00 -3.21 8.81
CA ILE A 563 -44.77 -4.50 8.14
C ILE A 563 -45.99 -4.97 7.30
N SER A 564 -47.19 -4.42 7.57
CA SER A 564 -48.41 -4.79 6.83
C SER A 564 -48.55 -4.11 5.47
N LEU A 565 -47.66 -3.17 5.13
CA LEU A 565 -47.72 -2.41 3.89
C LEU A 565 -46.98 -3.13 2.75
N ALA A 566 -47.51 -2.96 1.54
CA ALA A 566 -46.91 -3.41 0.30
C ALA A 566 -46.41 -2.23 -0.53
N TYR A 567 -45.34 -2.43 -1.30
CA TYR A 567 -44.74 -1.38 -2.13
C TYR A 567 -44.54 -1.87 -3.57
N LEU A 568 -44.75 -0.97 -4.53
CA LEU A 568 -44.35 -1.14 -5.92
C LEU A 568 -43.02 -0.41 -6.13
N PHE A 569 -42.03 -1.15 -6.61
CA PHE A 569 -40.71 -0.64 -6.96
C PHE A 569 -40.55 -0.65 -8.48
N ILE A 570 -40.08 0.47 -9.03
CA ILE A 570 -39.76 0.63 -10.46
C ILE A 570 -38.39 1.26 -10.61
N TYR A 571 -37.70 0.99 -11.71
CA TYR A 571 -36.48 1.70 -12.03
C TYR A 571 -36.27 1.88 -13.55
N LYS A 572 -35.46 2.88 -13.89
CA LYS A 572 -34.99 3.17 -15.23
C LYS A 572 -33.56 3.70 -15.20
N PHE A 573 -32.73 3.31 -16.15
CA PHE A 573 -31.38 3.82 -16.33
C PHE A 573 -31.38 5.15 -17.08
N ASP A 574 -30.51 6.07 -16.66
CA ASP A 574 -30.15 7.37 -17.26
C ASP A 574 -31.29 8.39 -17.49
N GLN A 575 -32.55 7.98 -17.35
CA GLN A 575 -33.73 8.78 -17.66
C GLN A 575 -34.83 8.60 -16.62
N LEU A 576 -35.68 9.63 -16.49
CA LEU A 576 -36.84 9.59 -15.61
C LEU A 576 -37.88 8.56 -16.12
N PRO A 577 -38.42 7.68 -15.26
CA PRO A 577 -39.49 6.77 -15.62
C PRO A 577 -40.75 7.54 -16.07
N GLN A 578 -41.11 7.46 -17.36
CA GLN A 578 -42.32 8.09 -17.89
C GLN A 578 -43.50 7.13 -17.89
N LEU A 579 -44.47 7.36 -17.00
CA LEU A 579 -45.61 6.46 -16.74
C LEU A 579 -46.76 6.60 -17.75
N ASN A 580 -46.78 7.64 -18.58
CA ASN A 580 -47.98 8.05 -19.30
C ASN A 580 -48.33 7.23 -20.56
N THR A 581 -47.51 6.28 -21.05
CA THR A 581 -47.83 5.65 -22.36
C THR A 581 -47.45 4.18 -22.63
N SER A 582 -46.55 3.49 -21.91
CA SER A 582 -46.38 2.02 -22.06
C SER A 582 -45.40 1.39 -21.05
N ILE A 583 -45.53 0.08 -20.81
CA ILE A 583 -44.59 -0.78 -20.05
C ILE A 583 -43.16 -0.72 -20.63
N ASN A 584 -42.99 -0.34 -21.90
CA ASN A 584 -41.69 -0.25 -22.59
C ASN A 584 -40.80 0.92 -22.12
N ASN A 585 -41.32 1.82 -21.28
CA ASN A 585 -40.55 2.95 -20.75
C ASN A 585 -39.90 2.66 -19.39
N ILE A 586 -40.05 1.46 -18.82
CA ILE A 586 -39.44 1.07 -17.54
C ILE A 586 -38.52 -0.13 -17.80
N ASP A 587 -37.33 -0.13 -17.21
CA ASP A 587 -36.33 -1.18 -17.48
C ASP A 587 -36.55 -2.39 -16.56
N GLY A 588 -37.06 -2.16 -15.33
CA GLY A 588 -37.53 -3.24 -14.46
C GLY A 588 -38.44 -2.78 -13.32
N TRP A 589 -39.19 -3.72 -12.74
CA TRP A 589 -40.10 -3.48 -11.62
C TRP A 589 -40.27 -4.72 -10.73
N THR A 590 -40.65 -4.53 -9.47
CA THR A 590 -41.00 -5.61 -8.55
C THR A 590 -42.06 -5.17 -7.54
N LEU A 591 -42.76 -6.16 -6.96
CA LEU A 591 -43.75 -5.97 -5.89
C LEU A 591 -43.19 -6.50 -4.57
N PHE A 592 -43.11 -5.61 -3.58
CA PHE A 592 -42.76 -5.94 -2.21
C PHE A 592 -44.04 -6.17 -1.41
N CYS A 593 -44.45 -7.43 -1.33
CA CYS A 593 -45.64 -7.85 -0.57
C CYS A 593 -45.25 -8.38 0.81
N PRO A 594 -46.11 -8.26 1.84
CA PRO A 594 -45.82 -8.73 3.20
C PRO A 594 -45.33 -10.20 3.30
N LEU A 595 -45.76 -11.06 2.38
CA LEU A 595 -45.32 -12.46 2.28
C LEU A 595 -43.86 -12.64 1.83
N ASN A 596 -43.31 -11.64 1.13
CA ASN A 596 -41.93 -11.62 0.64
C ASN A 596 -40.95 -10.99 1.65
N LEU A 597 -41.40 -10.63 2.87
CA LEU A 597 -40.48 -10.17 3.90
C LEU A 597 -39.56 -11.32 4.32
N THR A 598 -38.27 -11.02 4.31
CA THR A 598 -37.24 -11.88 4.91
C THR A 598 -37.42 -12.00 6.43
N ASN A 599 -36.78 -13.00 7.03
CA ASN A 599 -36.76 -13.20 8.50
C ASN A 599 -36.23 -11.96 9.26
N GLU A 600 -35.48 -11.09 8.59
CA GLU A 600 -34.92 -9.84 9.13
C GLU A 600 -35.87 -8.64 9.02
N THR A 601 -37.12 -8.85 8.57
CA THR A 601 -38.11 -7.81 8.27
C THR A 601 -37.67 -6.83 7.16
N LEU A 602 -36.93 -7.32 6.17
CA LEU A 602 -36.40 -6.54 5.05
C LEU A 602 -36.97 -7.00 3.71
N TYR A 603 -37.26 -6.05 2.83
CA TYR A 603 -37.42 -6.28 1.40
C TYR A 603 -36.06 -6.11 0.70
N LYS A 604 -35.67 -7.10 -0.10
CA LYS A 604 -34.41 -7.12 -0.85
C LYS A 604 -34.67 -7.19 -2.35
N TYR A 605 -33.96 -6.40 -3.14
CA TYR A 605 -33.97 -6.48 -4.60
C TYR A 605 -32.57 -6.29 -5.17
N PHE A 606 -32.24 -7.08 -6.19
CA PHE A 606 -30.90 -7.19 -6.75
C PHE A 606 -30.93 -6.94 -8.25
N ILE A 607 -30.00 -6.10 -8.72
CA ILE A 607 -29.71 -5.87 -10.13
C ILE A 607 -28.27 -6.31 -10.37
N ASP A 608 -28.06 -7.26 -11.28
CA ASP A 608 -26.72 -7.79 -11.59
C ASP A 608 -25.83 -6.77 -12.32
N ASN A 609 -24.53 -7.08 -12.40
CA ASN A 609 -23.53 -6.21 -13.01
C ASN A 609 -23.54 -6.22 -14.56
N GLN A 610 -24.31 -7.09 -15.21
CA GLN A 610 -24.50 -7.08 -16.67
C GLN A 610 -25.59 -6.09 -17.08
N GLN A 611 -26.61 -5.91 -16.25
CA GLN A 611 -27.69 -4.96 -16.50
C GLN A 611 -27.26 -3.51 -16.26
N THR A 612 -26.30 -3.30 -15.36
CA THR A 612 -25.78 -1.96 -15.02
C THR A 612 -24.60 -1.53 -15.89
N SER A 613 -23.99 -2.45 -16.65
CA SER A 613 -22.85 -2.11 -17.52
C SER A 613 -23.29 -1.09 -18.56
N ASP A 614 -22.44 -0.09 -18.81
CA ASP A 614 -22.65 1.00 -19.77
C ASP A 614 -23.65 2.10 -19.37
N HIS A 615 -24.21 2.05 -18.16
CA HIS A 615 -25.11 3.08 -17.62
C HIS A 615 -24.41 4.01 -16.62
N GLN A 616 -24.84 5.27 -16.55
CA GLN A 616 -24.25 6.28 -15.67
C GLN A 616 -25.08 6.49 -14.40
N SER A 617 -26.40 6.35 -14.49
CA SER A 617 -27.31 6.56 -13.36
C SER A 617 -28.50 5.62 -13.39
N ILE A 618 -29.08 5.38 -12.23
CA ILE A 618 -30.36 4.69 -12.09
C ILE A 618 -31.33 5.58 -11.31
N ILE A 619 -32.51 5.78 -11.89
CA ILE A 619 -33.62 6.49 -11.26
C ILE A 619 -34.66 5.45 -10.88
N TYR A 620 -34.93 5.30 -9.59
CA TYR A 620 -35.90 4.35 -9.08
C TYR A 620 -36.98 5.04 -8.27
N GLY A 621 -38.17 4.44 -8.26
CA GLY A 621 -39.36 4.96 -7.61
C GLY A 621 -39.98 3.93 -6.70
N LEU A 622 -40.33 4.36 -5.49
CA LEU A 622 -41.17 3.58 -4.58
C LEU A 622 -42.56 4.18 -4.49
N ARG A 623 -43.56 3.32 -4.41
CA ARG A 623 -44.95 3.69 -4.15
C ARG A 623 -45.59 2.68 -3.20
N GLU A 624 -46.28 3.17 -2.18
CA GLU A 624 -47.11 2.35 -1.29
C GLU A 624 -48.41 1.93 -2.00
N LEU A 625 -48.80 0.66 -1.87
CA LEU A 625 -50.02 0.09 -2.44
C LEU A 625 -51.20 0.22 -1.47
N ASN A 626 -52.39 0.49 -2.01
CA ASN A 626 -53.59 0.52 -1.18
C ASN A 626 -54.06 -0.91 -0.81
N SER A 627 -55.01 -1.03 0.13
CA SER A 627 -55.47 -2.33 0.64
C SER A 627 -56.16 -3.21 -0.42
N THR A 628 -56.84 -2.61 -1.42
CA THR A 628 -57.50 -3.34 -2.51
C THR A 628 -56.52 -3.79 -3.58
N GLU A 629 -55.54 -2.96 -3.93
CA GLU A 629 -54.40 -3.26 -4.80
C GLU A 629 -53.59 -4.40 -4.18
N MET A 630 -53.20 -4.28 -2.91
CA MET A 630 -52.46 -5.32 -2.20
C MET A 630 -53.20 -6.67 -2.22
N MET A 631 -54.51 -6.68 -1.97
CA MET A 631 -55.30 -7.92 -1.96
C MET A 631 -55.39 -8.57 -3.36
N ASN A 632 -55.38 -7.77 -4.43
CA ASN A 632 -55.42 -8.26 -5.80
C ASN A 632 -54.03 -8.65 -6.35
N THR A 633 -52.98 -7.90 -5.99
CA THR A 633 -51.63 -8.07 -6.56
C THR A 633 -50.76 -9.03 -5.78
N CYS A 634 -50.87 -9.06 -4.45
CA CYS A 634 -50.05 -9.94 -3.61
C CYS A 634 -50.60 -11.37 -3.46
N SER A 635 -51.85 -11.60 -3.88
CA SER A 635 -52.49 -12.94 -3.85
C SER A 635 -52.30 -13.73 -5.15
N ASN A 636 -51.96 -13.05 -6.26
CA ASN A 636 -51.89 -13.64 -7.59
C ASN A 636 -50.43 -13.75 -8.03
N THR A 637 -49.85 -14.96 -8.00
CA THR A 637 -48.41 -15.19 -8.21
C THR A 637 -47.96 -15.04 -9.67
N SER A 638 -48.87 -14.79 -10.62
CA SER A 638 -48.60 -14.74 -12.06
C SER A 638 -49.05 -13.41 -12.70
N ILE A 639 -48.58 -12.27 -12.19
CA ILE A 639 -48.84 -10.96 -12.80
C ILE A 639 -47.70 -10.66 -13.78
N SER A 640 -47.99 -10.73 -15.08
CA SER A 640 -47.03 -10.44 -16.17
C SER A 640 -47.03 -8.98 -16.63
N SER A 641 -47.90 -8.14 -16.07
CA SER A 641 -48.06 -6.72 -16.45
C SER A 641 -48.01 -5.80 -15.23
N LEU A 642 -47.32 -4.67 -15.36
CA LEU A 642 -47.25 -3.64 -14.31
C LEU A 642 -48.66 -3.24 -13.85
N PRO A 643 -48.98 -3.27 -12.55
CA PRO A 643 -50.26 -2.77 -12.04
C PRO A 643 -50.27 -1.24 -12.13
N ILE A 644 -50.68 -0.72 -13.28
CA ILE A 644 -50.79 0.72 -13.51
C ILE A 644 -52.11 1.22 -12.93
N THR A 645 -52.04 2.05 -11.90
CA THR A 645 -53.14 2.95 -11.53
C THR A 645 -52.61 4.38 -11.52
N ASP A 646 -53.19 5.27 -12.32
CA ASP A 646 -52.84 6.72 -12.38
C ASP A 646 -53.29 7.49 -11.12
N GLN A 647 -53.57 6.79 -10.04
CA GLN A 647 -54.10 7.37 -8.81
C GLN A 647 -52.97 7.91 -7.94
N ARG A 648 -53.14 9.17 -7.52
CA ARG A 648 -52.26 9.86 -6.56
C ARG A 648 -52.22 9.07 -5.25
N PHE A 649 -51.04 8.96 -4.63
CA PHE A 649 -50.94 8.30 -3.34
C PHE A 649 -49.93 8.99 -2.42
N ASN A 650 -50.36 9.22 -1.18
CA ASN A 650 -49.51 9.75 -0.11
C ASN A 650 -49.07 8.58 0.78
N PHE A 651 -47.80 8.53 1.13
CA PHE A 651 -47.28 7.53 2.06
C PHE A 651 -47.96 7.65 3.42
N THR A 652 -48.41 6.52 3.97
CA THR A 652 -49.00 6.48 5.32
C THR A 652 -47.96 6.26 6.40
N SER A 653 -46.81 5.68 6.04
CA SER A 653 -45.71 5.39 6.94
C SER A 653 -44.37 5.70 6.30
N ASN A 654 -43.41 6.15 7.11
CA ASN A 654 -42.02 6.28 6.68
C ASN A 654 -41.37 4.89 6.52
N TYR A 655 -40.27 4.82 5.79
CA TYR A 655 -39.47 3.61 5.65
C TYR A 655 -37.98 3.95 5.82
N GLN A 656 -37.17 2.94 6.11
CA GLN A 656 -35.72 3.07 6.09
C GLN A 656 -35.17 2.42 4.83
N LEU A 657 -34.15 3.04 4.26
CA LEU A 657 -33.54 2.65 3.00
C LEU A 657 -32.03 2.50 3.17
N ARG A 658 -31.48 1.44 2.57
CA ARG A 658 -30.04 1.28 2.37
C ARG A 658 -29.79 0.73 0.98
N ILE A 659 -28.79 1.28 0.31
CA ILE A 659 -28.34 0.84 -1.01
C ILE A 659 -26.86 0.56 -0.93
N TYR A 660 -26.44 -0.58 -1.47
CA TYR A 660 -25.03 -0.90 -1.59
C TYR A 660 -24.76 -1.52 -2.96
N THR A 661 -23.54 -1.32 -3.44
CA THR A 661 -23.05 -1.92 -4.67
C THR A 661 -22.06 -3.02 -4.34
N SER A 662 -22.05 -4.08 -5.14
CA SER A 662 -21.02 -5.11 -5.09
C SER A 662 -20.44 -5.37 -6.46
N GLY A 663 -19.21 -5.89 -6.51
CA GLY A 663 -18.57 -6.24 -7.78
C GLY A 663 -17.79 -7.55 -7.66
N CYS A 664 -17.57 -8.22 -8.77
CA CYS A 664 -16.66 -9.35 -8.86
C CYS A 664 -15.53 -8.95 -9.79
N TYR A 665 -14.29 -9.01 -9.28
CA TYR A 665 -13.11 -8.58 -10.02
C TYR A 665 -12.04 -9.66 -9.99
N TYR A 666 -11.24 -9.72 -11.04
CA TYR A 666 -10.03 -10.52 -11.07
C TYR A 666 -8.81 -9.66 -11.34
N LEU A 667 -7.66 -10.15 -10.86
CA LEU A 667 -6.37 -9.50 -11.07
C LEU A 667 -5.74 -10.02 -12.36
N ASP A 668 -5.48 -9.13 -13.33
CA ASP A 668 -4.79 -9.48 -14.57
C ASP A 668 -3.26 -9.63 -14.38
N LYS A 669 -2.56 -10.06 -15.43
CA LYS A 669 -1.09 -10.21 -15.41
C LYS A 669 -0.32 -8.91 -15.17
N ASN A 670 -0.97 -7.77 -15.35
CA ASN A 670 -0.39 -6.44 -15.15
C ASN A 670 -0.75 -5.86 -13.77
N ASN A 671 -1.27 -6.68 -12.85
CA ASN A 671 -1.78 -6.27 -11.54
C ASN A 671 -2.89 -5.20 -11.61
N GLN A 672 -3.77 -5.29 -12.61
CA GLN A 672 -4.95 -4.44 -12.75
C GLN A 672 -6.23 -5.24 -12.50
N TRP A 673 -7.15 -4.65 -11.74
CA TRP A 673 -8.49 -5.20 -11.57
C TRP A 673 -9.30 -5.08 -12.85
N LYS A 674 -9.89 -6.20 -13.25
CA LYS A 674 -10.81 -6.32 -14.40
C LYS A 674 -12.07 -7.05 -13.98
N SER A 675 -13.14 -6.88 -14.75
CA SER A 675 -14.45 -7.50 -14.48
C SER A 675 -14.97 -8.37 -15.63
N ASP A 676 -14.18 -8.56 -16.70
CA ASP A 676 -14.59 -9.37 -17.85
C ASP A 676 -14.69 -10.86 -17.50
N GLY A 677 -15.74 -11.50 -18.01
CA GLY A 677 -16.02 -12.92 -17.74
C GLY A 677 -16.52 -13.20 -16.33
N LEU A 678 -16.87 -12.17 -15.55
CA LEU A 678 -17.41 -12.26 -14.18
C LEU A 678 -18.82 -11.69 -14.06
N THR A 679 -19.68 -12.40 -13.33
CA THR A 679 -21.03 -11.92 -12.99
C THR A 679 -21.33 -12.10 -11.50
N VAL A 680 -21.90 -11.08 -10.88
CA VAL A 680 -22.32 -11.11 -9.47
C VAL A 680 -23.60 -11.92 -9.34
N GLY A 681 -23.65 -12.81 -8.36
CA GLY A 681 -24.82 -13.65 -8.07
C GLY A 681 -25.75 -13.08 -6.99
N PRO A 682 -27.01 -13.55 -6.93
CA PRO A 682 -28.04 -13.04 -6.03
C PRO A 682 -27.86 -13.44 -4.56
N LEU A 683 -27.00 -14.40 -4.23
CA LEU A 683 -26.69 -14.77 -2.83
C LEU A 683 -25.74 -13.78 -2.15
N THR A 684 -25.24 -12.78 -2.90
CA THR A 684 -24.39 -11.72 -2.37
C THR A 684 -25.11 -10.96 -1.24
N ASN A 685 -24.44 -10.82 -0.09
CA ASN A 685 -24.95 -10.13 1.09
C ASN A 685 -23.87 -9.20 1.65
N HIS A 686 -23.95 -8.76 2.92
CA HIS A 686 -22.95 -7.85 3.54
C HIS A 686 -21.63 -8.53 3.90
N TYR A 687 -21.64 -9.85 4.11
CA TYR A 687 -20.51 -10.64 4.59
C TYR A 687 -19.78 -11.37 3.47
N GLU A 688 -20.44 -11.66 2.35
CA GLU A 688 -19.85 -12.39 1.23
C GLU A 688 -20.40 -11.93 -0.13
N THR A 689 -19.60 -12.14 -1.17
CA THR A 689 -19.95 -11.83 -2.57
C THR A 689 -19.93 -13.13 -3.37
N GLN A 690 -21.05 -13.46 -4.02
CA GLN A 690 -21.15 -14.60 -4.91
C GLN A 690 -20.73 -14.15 -6.31
N CYS A 691 -19.77 -14.86 -6.90
CA CYS A 691 -19.22 -14.56 -8.22
C CYS A 691 -19.30 -15.81 -9.10
N PHE A 692 -19.79 -15.64 -10.31
CA PHE A 692 -19.69 -16.65 -11.36
C PHE A 692 -18.57 -16.26 -12.33
N SER A 693 -17.64 -17.17 -12.56
CA SER A 693 -16.45 -16.96 -13.39
C SER A 693 -16.38 -17.91 -14.57
N THR A 694 -15.83 -17.42 -15.67
CA THR A 694 -15.50 -18.20 -16.87
C THR A 694 -14.04 -18.67 -16.92
N HIS A 695 -13.24 -18.31 -15.91
CA HIS A 695 -11.82 -18.64 -15.84
C HIS A 695 -11.37 -18.85 -14.38
N LEU A 696 -10.14 -19.33 -14.18
CA LEU A 696 -9.49 -19.42 -12.86
C LEU A 696 -8.32 -18.45 -12.79
N THR A 697 -8.41 -17.49 -11.87
CA THR A 697 -7.40 -16.46 -11.57
C THR A 697 -7.46 -16.14 -10.07
N SER A 698 -6.92 -14.98 -9.68
CA SER A 698 -7.13 -14.37 -8.36
C SER A 698 -8.36 -13.47 -8.40
N PHE A 699 -9.29 -13.67 -7.47
CA PHE A 699 -10.57 -12.97 -7.40
C PHE A 699 -10.69 -12.13 -6.13
N ALA A 700 -11.41 -11.01 -6.23
CA ALA A 700 -11.78 -10.16 -5.11
C ALA A 700 -13.20 -9.59 -5.30
N GLY A 701 -13.82 -9.18 -4.19
CA GLY A 701 -15.15 -8.59 -4.17
C GLY A 701 -15.12 -7.07 -4.03
N GLY A 702 -15.91 -6.35 -4.83
CA GLY A 702 -16.20 -4.94 -4.59
C GLY A 702 -17.30 -4.77 -3.55
N PHE A 703 -17.18 -3.77 -2.67
CA PHE A 703 -18.29 -3.35 -1.80
C PHE A 703 -18.24 -1.85 -1.50
N VAL A 704 -19.33 -1.14 -1.81
CA VAL A 704 -19.48 0.30 -1.50
C VAL A 704 -20.92 0.56 -1.08
N ILE A 705 -21.09 1.40 -0.07
CA ILE A 705 -22.40 1.90 0.33
C ILE A 705 -22.55 3.30 -0.25
N LEU A 706 -23.58 3.51 -1.08
CA LEU A 706 -23.75 4.75 -1.81
C LEU A 706 -24.50 5.79 -0.94
N PRO A 707 -23.94 7.00 -0.74
CA PRO A 707 -24.71 8.11 -0.18
C PRO A 707 -25.70 8.65 -1.21
N GLU A 708 -26.77 9.29 -0.75
CA GLU A 708 -27.76 9.92 -1.61
C GLU A 708 -27.15 11.14 -2.32
N SER A 709 -27.18 11.16 -3.65
CA SER A 709 -26.63 12.26 -4.46
C SER A 709 -27.60 13.43 -4.58
N ILE A 710 -27.06 14.66 -4.54
CA ILE A 710 -27.82 15.92 -4.58
C ILE A 710 -28.39 16.16 -5.99
N ASN A 711 -29.69 16.49 -6.07
CA ASN A 711 -30.37 16.82 -7.32
C ASN A 711 -30.17 18.30 -7.72
N TRP A 712 -29.19 18.56 -8.58
CA TRP A 712 -28.85 19.90 -9.08
C TRP A 712 -29.99 20.62 -9.82
N ASN A 713 -30.89 19.88 -10.48
CA ASN A 713 -32.03 20.48 -11.19
C ASN A 713 -33.01 21.16 -10.22
N TYR A 714 -33.12 20.63 -9.00
CA TYR A 714 -33.92 21.25 -7.94
C TYR A 714 -33.25 22.51 -7.37
N VAL A 715 -31.92 22.51 -7.20
CA VAL A 715 -31.15 23.67 -6.70
C VAL A 715 -31.25 24.86 -7.66
N PHE A 716 -31.06 24.63 -8.97
CA PHE A 716 -31.11 25.72 -9.96
C PHE A 716 -32.51 26.28 -10.19
N ALA A 717 -33.57 25.49 -9.96
CA ALA A 717 -34.95 25.97 -10.03
C ALA A 717 -35.27 27.04 -8.96
N ASN A 718 -34.46 27.18 -7.91
CA ASN A 718 -34.67 28.09 -6.78
C ASN A 718 -33.70 29.31 -6.75
N ALA A 719 -32.89 29.52 -7.79
CA ALA A 719 -31.86 30.57 -7.85
C ALA A 719 -32.38 31.97 -8.27
N ASP A 720 -33.36 32.52 -7.55
CA ASP A 720 -33.95 33.84 -7.86
C ASP A 720 -33.08 35.02 -7.40
N PHE A 721 -32.73 35.92 -8.34
CA PHE A 721 -31.96 37.16 -8.10
C PHE A 721 -32.58 38.06 -7.03
N MET A 722 -33.92 38.12 -6.97
CA MET A 722 -34.61 39.03 -6.04
C MET A 722 -34.56 38.56 -4.59
N LYS A 723 -34.41 37.25 -4.36
CA LYS A 723 -34.25 36.66 -3.02
C LYS A 723 -32.84 36.83 -2.45
N ASN A 724 -31.80 36.74 -3.29
CA ASN A 724 -30.40 36.59 -2.83
C ASN A 724 -29.46 37.74 -3.23
N LYS A 725 -29.88 39.00 -3.01
CA LYS A 725 -29.17 40.22 -3.44
C LYS A 725 -27.70 40.32 -2.98
N THR A 726 -27.37 39.82 -1.79
CA THR A 726 -26.02 39.89 -1.21
C THR A 726 -25.00 39.11 -2.03
N ILE A 727 -25.37 37.95 -2.57
CA ILE A 727 -24.48 37.09 -3.36
C ILE A 727 -24.12 37.79 -4.68
N TYR A 728 -25.10 38.39 -5.34
CA TYR A 728 -24.84 39.08 -6.61
C TYR A 728 -23.96 40.33 -6.44
N LEU A 729 -24.13 41.07 -5.34
CA LEU A 729 -23.30 42.26 -5.07
C LEU A 729 -21.83 41.89 -4.84
N THR A 730 -21.56 40.80 -4.11
CA THR A 730 -20.18 40.35 -3.87
C THR A 730 -19.50 39.88 -5.15
N VAL A 731 -20.22 39.15 -6.02
CA VAL A 731 -19.72 38.71 -7.34
C VAL A 731 -19.31 39.89 -8.23
N ILE A 732 -20.10 40.97 -8.25
CA ILE A 732 -19.80 42.18 -9.03
C ILE A 732 -18.54 42.88 -8.51
N CYS A 733 -18.43 43.09 -7.20
CA CYS A 733 -17.26 43.74 -6.59
C CYS A 733 -15.96 42.98 -6.88
N VAL A 734 -15.99 41.65 -6.76
CA VAL A 734 -14.83 40.78 -7.02
C VAL A 734 -14.43 40.83 -8.50
N SER A 735 -15.40 40.87 -9.42
CA SER A 735 -15.15 40.99 -10.86
C SER A 735 -14.45 42.30 -11.23
N VAL A 736 -14.77 43.42 -10.58
CA VAL A 736 -14.10 44.71 -10.81
C VAL A 736 -12.64 44.69 -10.36
N ILE A 737 -12.35 44.08 -9.20
CA ILE A 737 -10.99 43.96 -8.66
C ILE A 737 -10.10 43.15 -9.62
N TYR A 738 -10.64 42.07 -10.20
CA TYR A 738 -9.93 41.23 -11.15
C TYR A 738 -9.48 42.00 -12.40
N ILE A 739 -10.34 42.85 -12.96
CA ILE A 739 -10.00 43.68 -14.14
C ILE A 739 -8.81 44.60 -13.84
N ILE A 740 -8.80 45.24 -12.68
CA ILE A 740 -7.70 46.13 -12.25
C ILE A 740 -6.39 45.36 -12.14
N LEU A 741 -6.41 44.18 -11.53
CA LEU A 741 -5.22 43.35 -11.35
C LEU A 741 -4.68 42.79 -12.67
N ILE A 742 -5.54 42.43 -13.63
CA ILE A 742 -5.11 41.97 -14.95
C ILE A 742 -4.39 43.07 -15.72
N ILE A 743 -4.88 44.32 -15.67
CA ILE A 743 -4.22 45.44 -16.34
C ILE A 743 -2.81 45.66 -15.76
N TYR A 744 -2.68 45.62 -14.43
CA TYR A 744 -1.38 45.69 -13.75
C TYR A 744 -0.46 44.54 -14.15
N ALA A 745 -0.96 43.30 -14.11
CA ALA A 745 -0.21 42.09 -14.41
C ALA A 745 0.35 42.11 -15.84
N ARG A 746 -0.47 42.49 -16.82
CA ARG A 746 -0.08 42.57 -18.24
C ARG A 746 1.04 43.58 -18.47
N PHE A 747 0.98 44.74 -17.81
CA PHE A 747 2.03 45.75 -17.90
C PHE A 747 3.37 45.26 -17.31
N LYS A 748 3.32 44.53 -16.20
CA LYS A 748 4.51 43.97 -15.54
C LYS A 748 5.11 42.80 -16.31
N ASP A 749 4.29 41.90 -16.85
CA ASP A 749 4.77 40.79 -17.68
C ASP A 749 5.53 41.29 -18.91
N LYS A 750 5.07 42.37 -19.56
CA LYS A 750 5.79 43.00 -20.68
C LYS A 750 7.19 43.51 -20.28
N LYS A 751 7.32 44.10 -19.09
CA LYS A 751 8.62 44.58 -18.56
C LYS A 751 9.56 43.44 -18.14
N ASP A 752 9.04 42.28 -17.79
CA ASP A 752 9.87 41.13 -17.40
C ASP A 752 10.51 40.46 -18.62
N ILE A 753 9.86 40.50 -19.79
CA ILE A 753 10.44 40.01 -21.07
C ILE A 753 11.71 40.78 -21.43
N GLU A 754 11.77 42.09 -21.16
CA GLU A 754 12.95 42.94 -21.43
C GLU A 754 14.19 42.56 -20.59
N LYS A 755 14.04 41.77 -19.52
CA LYS A 755 15.14 41.35 -18.64
C LYS A 755 15.76 40.01 -19.04
N LEU A 756 15.11 39.26 -19.93
CA LEU A 756 15.52 37.92 -20.32
C LEU A 756 16.34 37.95 -21.61
N GLY A 757 17.41 37.18 -21.67
CA GLY A 757 18.27 37.07 -22.84
C GLY A 757 19.62 36.46 -22.48
N VAL A 758 20.24 35.80 -23.47
CA VAL A 758 21.61 35.31 -23.38
C VAL A 758 22.48 36.20 -24.27
N THR A 759 23.55 36.74 -23.70
CA THR A 759 24.39 37.75 -24.36
C THR A 759 25.76 37.17 -24.66
N PRO A 760 26.23 37.15 -25.92
CA PRO A 760 27.63 36.83 -26.18
C PRO A 760 28.53 37.93 -25.59
N LEU A 761 29.62 37.55 -24.93
CA LEU A 761 30.58 38.53 -24.43
C LEU A 761 31.22 39.31 -25.60
N PRO A 762 31.48 40.62 -25.42
CA PRO A 762 31.94 41.49 -26.50
C PRO A 762 33.32 41.12 -27.05
N ASP A 763 34.11 40.39 -26.26
CA ASP A 763 35.48 39.99 -26.50
C ASP A 763 35.62 38.51 -26.95
N ASN A 764 34.52 37.88 -27.38
CA ASN A 764 34.56 36.56 -28.03
C ASN A 764 35.14 36.66 -29.45
N HIS A 765 36.10 35.80 -29.80
CA HIS A 765 36.61 35.71 -31.16
C HIS A 765 35.83 34.65 -31.96
N ARG A 766 35.69 34.88 -33.27
CA ARG A 766 34.99 33.94 -34.17
C ARG A 766 35.73 32.61 -34.36
N SER A 767 37.02 32.58 -34.05
CA SER A 767 37.88 31.39 -34.13
C SER A 767 37.77 30.46 -32.92
N ASP A 768 37.21 30.95 -31.81
CA ASP A 768 37.08 30.21 -30.57
C ASP A 768 36.02 29.11 -30.72
N GLN A 769 36.36 27.87 -30.36
CA GLN A 769 35.49 26.70 -30.58
C GLN A 769 34.89 26.13 -29.29
N TYR A 770 35.34 26.59 -28.13
CA TYR A 770 34.87 26.13 -26.83
C TYR A 770 34.02 27.19 -26.14
N PHE A 771 32.91 26.81 -25.49
CA PHE A 771 31.90 27.78 -25.03
C PHE A 771 31.48 27.51 -23.58
N TYR A 772 31.56 28.56 -22.75
CA TYR A 772 31.05 28.55 -21.38
C TYR A 772 29.89 29.53 -21.26
N GLN A 773 28.81 29.11 -20.59
CA GLN A 773 27.71 29.98 -20.20
C GLN A 773 27.91 30.45 -18.77
N ILE A 774 28.02 31.76 -18.58
CA ILE A 774 28.16 32.41 -17.28
C ILE A 774 26.80 32.98 -16.88
N ILE A 775 26.26 32.56 -15.74
CA ILE A 775 24.97 32.99 -15.22
C ILE A 775 25.20 33.71 -13.90
N VAL A 776 24.91 35.00 -13.86
CA VAL A 776 25.18 35.87 -12.72
C VAL A 776 23.87 36.20 -12.01
N PHE A 777 23.82 35.93 -10.70
CA PHE A 777 22.65 36.21 -9.86
C PHE A 777 22.91 37.41 -8.97
N THR A 778 22.25 38.53 -9.27
CA THR A 778 22.32 39.75 -8.45
C THR A 778 21.27 39.72 -7.33
N GLY A 779 21.63 40.22 -6.14
CA GLY A 779 20.75 40.20 -4.97
C GLY A 779 19.46 41.01 -5.11
N GLN A 780 18.45 40.66 -4.31
CA GLN A 780 17.16 41.38 -4.23
C GLN A 780 17.16 42.51 -3.18
N ARG A 781 18.27 42.72 -2.45
CA ARG A 781 18.38 43.77 -1.43
C ARG A 781 18.23 45.15 -2.09
N LYS A 782 17.75 46.16 -1.35
CA LYS A 782 17.58 47.52 -1.88
C LYS A 782 18.95 48.09 -2.26
N GLY A 783 19.11 48.56 -3.50
CA GLY A 783 20.39 49.07 -4.03
C GLY A 783 21.43 47.97 -4.27
N ALA A 784 20.99 46.74 -4.57
CA ALA A 784 21.85 45.62 -4.95
C ALA A 784 22.29 45.67 -6.41
N GLU A 785 21.61 46.48 -7.23
CA GLU A 785 21.98 46.74 -8.62
C GLU A 785 23.31 47.48 -8.76
N THR A 786 24.02 47.25 -9.88
CA THR A 786 25.21 48.02 -10.23
C THR A 786 25.17 48.51 -11.67
N ASN A 787 25.76 49.68 -11.89
CA ASN A 787 26.05 50.22 -13.22
C ASN A 787 27.56 50.35 -13.45
N SER A 788 28.39 49.82 -12.54
CA SER A 788 29.85 49.77 -12.69
C SER A 788 30.24 48.68 -13.69
N ASN A 789 31.38 48.82 -14.35
CA ASN A 789 31.87 47.76 -15.24
C ASN A 789 32.42 46.61 -14.38
N VAL A 790 31.94 45.39 -14.64
CA VAL A 790 32.33 44.18 -13.91
C VAL A 790 33.24 43.33 -14.78
N HIS A 791 34.40 43.01 -14.23
CA HIS A 791 35.45 42.25 -14.88
C HIS A 791 35.72 40.96 -14.13
N PHE A 792 36.18 39.93 -14.84
CA PHE A 792 36.53 38.66 -14.22
C PHE A 792 37.66 37.91 -14.95
N ILE A 793 38.27 36.97 -14.23
CA ILE A 793 39.21 35.95 -14.72
C ILE A 793 38.77 34.59 -14.16
N ILE A 794 38.70 33.58 -15.01
CA ILE A 794 38.41 32.19 -14.62
C ILE A 794 39.71 31.38 -14.67
N TYR A 795 39.94 30.59 -13.63
CA TYR A 795 41.06 29.67 -13.53
C TYR A 795 40.56 28.23 -13.62
N GLY A 796 41.08 27.46 -14.57
CA GLY A 796 40.88 26.02 -14.66
C GLY A 796 42.18 25.25 -14.59
N ASP A 797 42.10 23.93 -14.64
CA ASP A 797 43.26 23.04 -14.58
C ASP A 797 44.18 23.14 -15.80
N ASN A 798 43.60 23.41 -16.98
CA ASN A 798 44.36 23.43 -18.23
C ASN A 798 44.86 24.83 -18.61
N ASP A 799 44.07 25.87 -18.33
CA ASP A 799 44.38 27.26 -18.69
C ASP A 799 43.57 28.27 -17.85
N GLU A 800 43.93 29.55 -17.96
CA GLU A 800 43.20 30.68 -17.39
C GLU A 800 42.68 31.63 -18.49
N THR A 801 41.56 32.31 -18.23
CA THR A 801 41.08 33.32 -19.16
C THR A 801 41.82 34.65 -18.99
N HIS A 802 41.95 35.43 -20.06
CA HIS A 802 42.27 36.86 -19.91
C HIS A 802 41.14 37.64 -19.20
N ILE A 803 41.37 38.93 -18.92
CA ILE A 803 40.35 39.79 -18.32
C ILE A 803 39.14 39.88 -19.25
N ARG A 804 38.01 39.30 -18.84
CA ARG A 804 36.73 39.38 -19.54
C ARG A 804 35.84 40.42 -18.87
N THR A 805 34.89 40.98 -19.62
CA THR A 805 33.98 42.03 -19.11
C THR A 805 32.52 41.64 -19.32
N LEU A 806 31.72 41.67 -18.25
CA LEU A 806 30.28 41.48 -18.35
C LEU A 806 29.65 42.76 -18.93
N ALA A 807 29.22 42.69 -20.20
CA ALA A 807 28.62 43.83 -20.89
C ALA A 807 27.47 43.38 -21.79
N ASP A 808 26.46 44.24 -21.92
CA ASP A 808 25.35 44.06 -22.86
C ASP A 808 24.92 45.42 -23.43
N SER A 809 24.86 45.50 -24.76
CA SER A 809 24.48 46.72 -25.48
C SER A 809 22.97 46.98 -25.57
N GLN A 810 22.14 45.96 -25.38
CA GLN A 810 20.69 45.99 -25.62
C GLN A 810 19.89 46.05 -24.33
N ARG A 811 20.32 45.33 -23.29
CA ARG A 811 19.61 45.23 -21.99
C ARG A 811 20.45 45.76 -20.84
N LYS A 812 19.77 46.25 -19.80
CA LYS A 812 20.43 46.61 -18.53
C LYS A 812 20.71 45.35 -17.73
N ILE A 813 21.99 45.03 -17.57
CA ILE A 813 22.47 43.88 -16.78
C ILE A 813 22.67 44.25 -15.31
N LEU A 814 22.85 43.22 -14.47
CA LEU A 814 23.20 43.31 -13.04
C LEU A 814 22.23 44.17 -12.23
N GLN A 815 20.96 44.12 -12.63
CA GLN A 815 19.87 44.81 -11.95
C GLN A 815 19.43 44.05 -10.69
N ARG A 816 18.72 44.74 -9.80
CA ARG A 816 18.21 44.16 -8.56
C ARG A 816 17.35 42.92 -8.82
N GLY A 817 17.78 41.77 -8.29
CA GLY A 817 17.11 40.50 -8.54
C GLY A 817 17.28 39.94 -9.95
N GLY A 818 18.19 40.53 -10.74
CA GLY A 818 18.47 40.13 -12.11
C GLY A 818 19.21 38.80 -12.16
N ILE A 819 18.86 38.02 -13.18
CA ILE A 819 19.59 36.83 -13.59
C ILE A 819 20.08 37.12 -15.00
N ASP A 820 21.38 37.31 -15.14
CA ASP A 820 22.00 37.71 -16.39
C ASP A 820 22.85 36.56 -16.93
N SER A 821 22.58 36.12 -18.16
CA SER A 821 23.32 35.04 -18.80
C SER A 821 24.21 35.57 -19.92
N PHE A 822 25.46 35.13 -19.91
CA PHE A 822 26.48 35.49 -20.88
C PHE A 822 27.09 34.23 -21.49
N VAL A 823 27.51 34.29 -22.75
CA VAL A 823 28.28 33.23 -23.41
C VAL A 823 29.69 33.71 -23.64
N MET A 824 30.65 33.00 -23.07
CA MET A 824 32.08 33.20 -23.23
C MET A 824 32.62 32.14 -24.18
N ALA A 825 33.27 32.55 -25.26
CA ALA A 825 34.01 31.66 -26.14
C ALA A 825 35.49 31.67 -25.74
N VAL A 826 36.16 30.52 -25.81
CA VAL A 826 37.61 30.36 -25.61
C VAL A 826 38.19 29.38 -26.64
N PRO A 827 39.50 29.47 -26.95
CA PRO A 827 40.13 28.62 -27.97
C PRO A 827 40.05 27.11 -27.65
N GLU A 828 40.37 26.74 -26.41
CA GLU A 828 40.41 25.35 -25.92
C GLU A 828 39.76 25.23 -24.53
N SER A 829 39.49 24.01 -24.08
CA SER A 829 38.83 23.75 -22.78
C SER A 829 39.72 24.18 -21.61
N LEU A 830 39.13 24.88 -20.64
CA LEU A 830 39.80 25.27 -19.39
C LEU A 830 39.99 24.08 -18.43
N GLY A 831 39.41 22.91 -18.72
CA GLY A 831 39.40 21.76 -17.82
C GLY A 831 38.40 21.94 -16.66
N LEU A 832 38.66 21.29 -15.52
CA LEU A 832 37.89 21.52 -14.30
C LEU A 832 38.19 22.93 -13.77
N LEU A 833 37.12 23.66 -13.44
CA LEU A 833 37.28 25.03 -12.94
C LEU A 833 37.65 25.01 -11.44
N ASN A 834 38.57 25.88 -11.06
CA ASN A 834 39.11 25.94 -9.70
C ASN A 834 38.56 27.15 -8.94
N CYS A 835 38.68 28.35 -9.53
CA CYS A 835 38.18 29.58 -8.94
C CYS A 835 37.89 30.64 -10.01
N ILE A 836 37.10 31.65 -9.63
CA ILE A 836 36.87 32.87 -10.41
C ILE A 836 37.29 34.09 -9.60
N ARG A 837 38.08 34.97 -10.21
CA ARG A 837 38.36 36.31 -9.68
C ARG A 837 37.42 37.29 -10.34
N ILE A 838 36.62 38.01 -9.56
CA ILE A 838 35.61 38.96 -10.05
C ILE A 838 35.69 40.29 -9.30
N TRP A 839 35.56 41.41 -10.02
CA TRP A 839 35.64 42.75 -9.45
C TRP A 839 34.88 43.78 -10.28
N HIS A 840 34.68 44.99 -9.75
CA HIS A 840 34.12 46.12 -10.50
C HIS A 840 34.96 47.39 -10.36
N ASP A 841 34.81 48.32 -11.32
CA ASP A 841 35.58 49.57 -11.39
C ASP A 841 35.02 50.74 -10.54
N ASN A 842 33.91 50.51 -9.83
CA ASN A 842 33.20 51.49 -8.99
C ASN A 842 32.80 52.80 -9.74
N THR A 843 32.62 52.76 -11.06
CA THR A 843 32.25 53.94 -11.87
C THR A 843 30.76 54.31 -11.80
N GLY A 844 29.93 53.43 -11.22
CA GLY A 844 28.50 53.69 -11.02
C GLY A 844 28.22 54.93 -10.15
N LYS A 845 27.08 55.59 -10.38
CA LYS A 845 26.65 56.77 -9.60
C LYS A 845 25.78 56.37 -8.41
N GLY A 846 26.05 56.97 -7.24
CA GLY A 846 25.21 56.82 -6.05
C GLY A 846 25.13 55.38 -5.57
N SER A 847 23.94 54.88 -5.21
CA SER A 847 23.78 53.51 -4.73
C SER A 847 24.09 52.41 -5.76
N SER A 848 24.23 52.77 -7.04
CA SER A 848 24.56 51.84 -8.13
C SER A 848 26.07 51.69 -8.37
N SER A 849 26.91 52.29 -7.52
CA SER A 849 28.35 52.00 -7.45
C SER A 849 28.62 50.66 -6.76
N SER A 850 27.87 50.38 -5.69
CA SER A 850 27.77 49.09 -4.99
C SER A 850 27.20 47.98 -5.89
N TRP A 851 27.56 46.73 -5.61
CA TRP A 851 26.90 45.54 -6.16
C TRP A 851 26.73 44.46 -5.10
N PHE A 852 25.60 43.75 -5.08
CA PHE A 852 25.46 42.55 -4.23
C PHE A 852 25.39 41.31 -5.12
N LEU A 853 26.50 40.57 -5.19
CA LEU A 853 26.57 39.30 -5.89
C LEU A 853 26.06 38.18 -4.98
N LYS A 854 24.99 37.50 -5.41
CA LYS A 854 24.44 36.35 -4.68
C LYS A 854 25.31 35.12 -4.92
N TYR A 855 25.41 34.70 -6.18
CA TYR A 855 26.29 33.64 -6.66
C TYR A 855 26.37 33.73 -8.19
N LEU A 856 27.29 33.00 -8.79
CA LEU A 856 27.35 32.80 -10.24
C LEU A 856 27.53 31.32 -10.55
N ILE A 857 27.03 30.91 -11.71
CA ILE A 857 27.14 29.55 -12.23
C ILE A 857 27.88 29.65 -13.56
N ILE A 858 28.90 28.83 -13.74
CA ILE A 858 29.55 28.65 -15.04
C ILE A 858 29.19 27.27 -15.53
N ARG A 859 28.55 27.18 -16.68
CA ARG A 859 28.19 25.93 -17.35
C ARG A 859 29.10 25.75 -18.55
N ASP A 860 29.77 24.62 -18.62
CA ASP A 860 30.43 24.17 -19.84
C ASP A 860 29.35 23.72 -20.84
N LEU A 861 29.30 24.33 -22.03
CA LEU A 861 28.23 24.03 -23.00
C LEU A 861 28.49 22.76 -23.82
N GLN A 862 29.71 22.20 -23.74
CA GLN A 862 30.10 20.97 -24.42
C GLN A 862 29.85 19.77 -23.53
N THR A 863 30.25 19.84 -22.26
CA THR A 863 30.08 18.74 -21.28
C THR A 863 28.79 18.85 -20.48
N MET A 864 28.13 20.01 -20.51
CA MET A 864 26.98 20.37 -19.67
C MET A 864 27.26 20.40 -18.15
N GLU A 865 28.53 20.32 -17.75
CA GLU A 865 28.96 20.42 -16.35
C GLU A 865 28.76 21.83 -15.79
N LYS A 866 28.36 21.95 -14.52
CA LYS A 866 28.05 23.22 -13.85
C LYS A 866 28.94 23.45 -12.64
N PHE A 867 29.65 24.56 -12.65
CA PHE A 867 30.50 25.03 -11.55
C PHE A 867 29.79 26.17 -10.81
N TYR A 868 29.62 26.02 -9.50
CA TYR A 868 28.93 27.00 -8.65
C TYR A 868 29.94 27.82 -7.86
N PHE A 869 29.77 29.15 -7.84
CA PHE A 869 30.60 30.05 -7.06
C PHE A 869 29.73 30.92 -6.17
N ILE A 870 29.73 30.64 -4.87
CA ILE A 870 28.84 31.29 -3.88
C ILE A 870 29.55 32.50 -3.28
N SER A 871 28.89 33.67 -3.28
CA SER A 871 29.44 34.91 -2.69
C SER A 871 28.57 35.44 -1.54
N GLN A 872 27.31 35.76 -1.82
CA GLN A 872 26.34 36.38 -0.89
C GLN A 872 26.88 37.62 -0.15
N ARG A 873 27.66 38.46 -0.82
CA ARG A 873 28.37 39.60 -0.22
C ARG A 873 28.24 40.86 -1.06
N TRP A 874 28.45 42.01 -0.44
CA TRP A 874 28.58 43.26 -1.18
C TRP A 874 29.99 43.40 -1.78
N PHE A 875 30.01 43.98 -2.97
CA PHE A 875 31.17 44.54 -3.65
C PHE A 875 30.95 46.04 -3.66
N ALA A 876 31.53 46.74 -2.70
CA ALA A 876 31.29 48.16 -2.47
C ALA A 876 32.42 48.73 -1.61
N VAL A 877 32.76 50.00 -1.80
CA VAL A 877 33.71 50.71 -0.93
C VAL A 877 33.03 51.13 0.37
N GLU A 878 31.73 51.39 0.30
CA GLU A 878 30.92 51.99 1.36
C GLU A 878 30.05 50.99 2.16
N LYS A 879 30.08 49.69 1.83
CA LYS A 879 29.27 48.64 2.50
C LYS A 879 30.08 47.38 2.79
N ASP A 880 29.60 46.59 3.75
CA ASP A 880 30.14 45.26 4.11
C ASP A 880 31.62 45.31 4.51
N ASP A 881 32.52 44.64 3.79
CA ASP A 881 33.96 44.60 4.08
C ASP A 881 34.80 45.58 3.25
N ALA A 882 34.15 46.56 2.61
CA ALA A 882 34.79 47.62 1.79
C ALA A 882 35.65 47.09 0.62
N LYS A 883 35.40 45.85 0.16
CA LYS A 883 36.12 45.23 -0.96
C LYS A 883 35.28 45.27 -2.23
N ILE A 884 35.92 45.58 -3.35
CA ILE A 884 35.32 45.59 -4.70
C ILE A 884 35.79 44.42 -5.57
N GLU A 885 36.62 43.54 -5.01
CA GLU A 885 37.27 42.41 -5.68
C GLU A 885 37.28 41.17 -4.78
N ARG A 886 37.00 40.00 -5.36
CA ARG A 886 37.06 38.70 -4.67
C ARG A 886 37.52 37.58 -5.59
N ILE A 887 38.17 36.58 -4.99
CA ILE A 887 38.42 35.27 -5.59
C ILE A 887 37.43 34.29 -4.93
N LEU A 888 36.59 33.65 -5.75
CA LEU A 888 35.57 32.70 -5.32
C LEU A 888 36.00 31.30 -5.79
N PRO A 889 36.22 30.33 -4.89
CA PRO A 889 36.47 28.94 -5.28
C PRO A 889 35.19 28.26 -5.77
N VAL A 890 35.33 27.15 -6.50
CA VAL A 890 34.19 26.28 -6.82
C VAL A 890 33.63 25.69 -5.52
N ALA A 891 32.31 25.79 -5.35
CA ALA A 891 31.62 25.33 -4.16
C ALA A 891 31.48 23.79 -4.14
N GLY A 892 31.99 23.18 -3.06
CA GLY A 892 31.78 21.75 -2.77
C GLY A 892 30.37 21.44 -2.25
N ASP A 893 30.02 20.15 -2.12
CA ASP A 893 28.66 19.74 -1.78
C ASP A 893 28.18 20.19 -0.40
N ILE A 894 29.09 20.32 0.57
CA ILE A 894 28.80 20.84 1.92
C ILE A 894 28.43 22.33 1.87
N GLU A 895 29.07 23.11 1.01
CA GLU A 895 28.79 24.55 0.88
C GLU A 895 27.46 24.79 0.15
N LYS A 896 27.12 23.93 -0.83
CA LYS A 896 25.79 23.89 -1.45
C LYS A 896 24.68 23.60 -0.42
N GLN A 897 25.01 22.96 0.71
CA GLN A 897 24.09 22.62 1.80
C GLN A 897 23.98 23.66 2.92
N GLN A 898 24.73 24.77 2.88
CA GLN A 898 24.66 25.78 3.94
C GLN A 898 23.24 26.37 4.08
N PHE A 899 22.72 26.37 5.31
CA PHE A 899 21.37 26.80 5.62
C PHE A 899 21.04 28.21 5.12
N SER A 900 21.96 29.17 5.22
CA SER A 900 21.73 30.55 4.75
C SER A 900 21.53 30.63 3.23
N TYR A 901 22.29 29.84 2.47
CA TYR A 901 22.16 29.71 1.03
C TYR A 901 20.84 29.03 0.65
N ILE A 902 20.56 27.85 1.24
CA ILE A 902 19.32 27.11 0.98
C ILE A 902 18.08 27.91 1.39
N LEU A 903 18.07 28.50 2.60
CA LEU A 903 16.93 29.27 3.11
C LEU A 903 16.66 30.48 2.20
N SER A 904 17.68 31.25 1.84
CA SER A 904 17.47 32.44 0.99
C SER A 904 17.08 32.08 -0.46
N LYS A 905 17.50 30.90 -0.96
CA LYS A 905 17.08 30.38 -2.26
C LYS A 905 15.64 29.87 -2.20
N LYS A 906 15.31 29.02 -1.23
CA LYS A 906 14.01 28.35 -1.07
C LYS A 906 12.91 29.30 -0.63
N ALA A 907 13.17 30.22 0.31
CA ALA A 907 12.18 31.20 0.76
C ALA A 907 11.79 32.15 -0.38
N TYR A 908 12.75 32.60 -1.20
CA TYR A 908 12.46 33.45 -2.34
C TYR A 908 11.67 32.69 -3.41
N HIS A 909 12.10 31.50 -3.80
CA HIS A 909 11.40 30.71 -4.81
C HIS A 909 9.98 30.33 -4.35
N SER A 910 9.83 29.87 -3.11
CA SER A 910 8.53 29.49 -2.55
C SER A 910 7.55 30.66 -2.51
N VAL A 911 8.01 31.85 -2.12
CA VAL A 911 7.13 33.04 -2.01
C VAL A 911 6.88 33.71 -3.37
N SER A 912 7.91 33.87 -4.20
CA SER A 912 7.78 34.56 -5.50
C SER A 912 7.19 33.70 -6.61
N ASP A 913 7.30 32.39 -6.48
CA ASP A 913 6.87 31.43 -7.50
C ASP A 913 5.82 30.43 -7.01
N GLY A 914 5.97 29.90 -5.79
CA GLY A 914 5.05 28.92 -5.22
C GLY A 914 3.74 29.50 -4.71
N HIS A 915 3.75 30.71 -4.15
CA HIS A 915 2.53 31.31 -3.59
C HIS A 915 1.76 32.08 -4.65
N LEU A 916 0.69 31.49 -5.18
CA LEU A 916 -0.10 32.02 -6.31
C LEU A 916 -0.46 33.51 -6.18
N TRP A 917 -0.98 33.92 -5.01
CA TRP A 917 -1.37 35.31 -4.73
C TRP A 917 -0.20 36.31 -4.70
N PHE A 918 0.90 35.97 -4.01
CA PHE A 918 2.06 36.87 -3.87
C PHE A 918 2.89 36.95 -5.16
N SER A 919 2.86 35.88 -5.96
CA SER A 919 3.51 35.79 -7.26
C SER A 919 2.96 36.79 -8.28
N ILE A 920 1.71 37.24 -8.13
CA ILE A 920 1.13 38.33 -8.94
C ILE A 920 2.03 39.57 -8.88
N PHE A 921 2.58 39.88 -7.70
CA PHE A 921 3.41 41.06 -7.47
C PHE A 921 4.91 40.81 -7.60
N SER A 922 5.38 39.58 -7.38
CA SER A 922 6.81 39.27 -7.22
C SER A 922 7.38 38.15 -8.10
N ARG A 923 6.61 37.64 -9.09
CA ARG A 923 7.05 36.61 -10.06
C ARG A 923 8.49 36.82 -10.56
N PRO A 924 9.32 35.77 -10.60
CA PRO A 924 10.63 35.82 -11.26
C PRO A 924 10.47 35.87 -12.79
N PRO A 925 11.29 36.66 -13.52
CA PRO A 925 11.15 36.81 -14.97
C PRO A 925 11.28 35.48 -15.74
N SER A 926 12.07 34.53 -15.25
CA SER A 926 12.37 33.25 -15.93
C SER A 926 11.20 32.27 -15.99
N ASN A 927 10.20 32.36 -15.12
CA ASN A 927 9.10 31.38 -15.07
C ASN A 927 8.11 31.63 -16.23
N GLN A 928 7.71 30.61 -16.98
CA GLN A 928 6.78 30.73 -18.12
C GLN A 928 5.33 31.10 -17.71
N PHE A 929 4.91 30.78 -16.48
CA PHE A 929 3.58 31.07 -15.94
C PHE A 929 3.44 32.55 -15.57
N THR A 930 2.72 33.29 -16.42
CA THR A 930 2.59 34.76 -16.39
C THR A 930 1.78 35.27 -15.19
N ARG A 931 1.96 36.54 -14.81
CA ARG A 931 1.17 37.17 -13.74
C ARG A 931 -0.32 37.21 -14.09
N VAL A 932 -0.65 37.38 -15.38
CA VAL A 932 -2.05 37.37 -15.87
C VAL A 932 -2.71 36.01 -15.65
N GLN A 933 -2.02 34.91 -15.98
CA GLN A 933 -2.55 33.56 -15.76
C GLN A 933 -2.70 33.29 -14.25
N ARG A 934 -1.70 33.63 -13.43
CA ARG A 934 -1.76 33.51 -11.97
C ARG A 934 -2.95 34.27 -11.36
N CYS A 935 -3.18 35.51 -11.80
CA CYS A 935 -4.32 36.32 -11.36
C CYS A 935 -5.66 35.65 -11.70
N THR A 936 -5.75 34.99 -12.85
CA THR A 936 -6.96 34.27 -13.27
C THR A 936 -7.18 33.01 -12.45
N CYS A 937 -6.13 32.24 -12.17
CA CYS A 937 -6.22 31.08 -11.28
C CYS A 937 -6.65 31.47 -9.85
N CYS A 938 -6.10 32.55 -9.28
CA CYS A 938 -6.52 33.08 -7.98
C CYS A 938 -8.02 33.43 -7.96
N PHE A 939 -8.51 34.05 -9.04
CA PHE A 939 -9.91 34.41 -9.18
C PHE A 939 -10.82 33.17 -9.23
N VAL A 940 -10.48 32.18 -10.07
CA VAL A 940 -11.23 30.92 -10.16
C VAL A 940 -11.28 30.19 -8.81
N LEU A 941 -10.14 30.08 -8.11
CA LEU A 941 -10.06 29.44 -6.80
C LEU A 941 -10.96 30.13 -5.77
N PHE A 942 -11.02 31.47 -5.81
CA PHE A 942 -11.94 32.23 -4.95
C PHE A 942 -13.41 31.91 -5.23
N PHE A 943 -13.83 31.82 -6.50
CA PHE A 943 -15.23 31.45 -6.85
C PHE A 943 -15.56 30.01 -6.49
N ILE A 944 -14.65 29.06 -6.68
CA ILE A 944 -14.83 27.67 -6.27
C ILE A 944 -15.01 27.59 -4.75
N SER A 945 -14.20 28.33 -3.98
CA SER A 945 -14.35 28.40 -2.52
C SER A 945 -15.70 29.00 -2.11
N MET A 946 -16.16 30.06 -2.77
CA MET A 946 -17.51 30.59 -2.54
C MET A 946 -18.60 29.55 -2.85
N PHE A 947 -18.46 28.81 -3.95
CA PHE A 947 -19.40 27.76 -4.35
C PHE A 947 -19.45 26.59 -3.35
N LEU A 948 -18.29 26.11 -2.89
CA LEU A 948 -18.21 25.04 -1.88
C LEU A 948 -18.83 25.45 -0.54
N ASN A 949 -18.65 26.71 -0.13
CA ASN A 949 -19.31 27.22 1.07
C ASN A 949 -20.83 27.26 0.89
N ILE A 950 -21.34 27.63 -0.29
CA ILE A 950 -22.78 27.58 -0.57
C ILE A 950 -23.31 26.14 -0.46
N MET A 951 -22.59 25.15 -0.96
CA MET A 951 -23.00 23.74 -0.89
C MET A 951 -23.11 23.18 0.54
N TYR A 952 -22.38 23.72 1.51
CA TYR A 952 -22.33 23.20 2.88
C TYR A 952 -23.29 23.90 3.84
N TYR A 953 -23.80 25.09 3.48
CA TYR A 953 -24.61 25.95 4.34
C TYR A 953 -26.12 25.96 4.03
N ASP A 954 -26.62 24.97 3.28
CA ASP A 954 -28.06 24.71 3.12
C ASP A 954 -28.58 23.65 4.11
#